data_AF-A1ZM91-F1
#
_entry.id   AF-A1ZM91-F1
#
_cell.length_a   1.000
_cell.length_b   1.000
_cell.length_c   1.000
_cell.angle_alpha   90.00
_cell.angle_beta   90.00
_cell.angle_gamma   90.00
#
_symmetry.space_group_name_H-M   'P 1'
#
loop_
_entity.id
_entity.type
_entity.pdbx_description
1 polymer ?
#
loop_
_entity_poly.entity_id
_entity_poly.type
_entity_poly.pdbx_seq_one_letter_code
_entity_poly.pdbx_strand_id
1 'polypeptide(L)'
;MNTTPDNNTVKATTQNNTHILQAELNWLKALVLHRVSSPQDPTTLEGLTLPYSKELPDDGSHYVKLAQRLQLSLEGRLLLILGLARSMDDDALFPLAELCSLNKSNLEDSQHWCLRMIGGHLHAETQTFIPTLKTLLFLLCGSNKIAQQEALLRFHTRHALFLEGIVEMHPLGAASTRGDRVVQDWINHQVFLNPSYLRYFLGGPVPQPEDDLNLPIRLLDSGLTIDDLVLPDKVHSQLQPAIHFIKHGQEFFQREGIRNKFREGFIMLLYGPPGTGKTLTASALGNSLGIKTYQLEVSQVISKYIGETSQNMEKVFAELERAIQWLEGQMCILFIDEADAVMGKRSNVKDSKDRYANMDVSFLLQRLEKFPGLLILATNYERNMDEAFGRRIQTYLHIPLPNEEQRKHLWKNILPKPYAYVSPNMPAILAHQFAMTGGHIQNILKQACLHAASDNSTVLEFNRHLEPYIKSEYAKKNITYTPPRNILTLLQLEPKEYTQYKYWADALPEKISFMPSRLPEYLSKCINLSQNEVVTLMKSILPTVEGSQKSTLGFEPIRSALKKHCEANQIDWQAFAQKMNAFMGNTGSKPASSPASKKTKEKPVDKKTEKAPEEAPKAPPTPQKITPTPPPTKEQNLVPPTSTNNGAGPSSSEYAPPPPPSEYTIDGNRAILNPELATNHWLRFLPEGFSYTRQETPKNLGKFYALTENEIMVTLQLAANDAEKNGSNYIEFTPHISDNLEKLRKKIKKDTLYRDSFAGM
;
A
#
# COMPACT_ATOMS: atom_id res chain seq x y z
N MET A 1 -12.22 21.26 17.41
CA MET A 1 -11.77 21.55 18.79
C MET A 1 -12.16 20.37 19.64
N ASN A 2 -11.20 19.60 20.18
CA ASN A 2 -11.51 18.43 21.00
C ASN A 2 -11.39 18.81 22.48
N THR A 3 -12.50 19.23 23.09
CA THR A 3 -12.63 19.25 24.55
C THR A 3 -12.78 17.81 25.04
N THR A 4 -11.77 17.26 25.72
CA THR A 4 -11.89 15.98 26.42
C THR A 4 -13.06 16.07 27.42
N PRO A 5 -14.06 15.17 27.36
CA PRO A 5 -15.20 15.22 28.25
C PRO A 5 -14.77 14.96 29.69
N ASP A 6 -15.42 15.65 30.62
CA ASP A 6 -15.10 15.60 32.04
C ASP A 6 -15.36 14.19 32.62
N ASN A 7 -14.43 13.64 33.40
CA ASN A 7 -14.44 12.23 33.80
C ASN A 7 -15.71 11.81 34.58
N ASN A 8 -16.37 12.78 35.24
CA ASN A 8 -17.63 12.55 35.94
C ASN A 8 -18.84 12.44 34.98
N THR A 9 -18.86 13.19 33.87
CA THR A 9 -19.97 13.11 32.90
C THR A 9 -19.91 11.82 32.09
N VAL A 10 -18.70 11.32 31.79
CA VAL A 10 -18.51 10.00 31.16
C VAL A 10 -19.08 8.89 32.05
N LYS A 11 -18.71 8.85 33.34
CA LYS A 11 -19.22 7.84 34.29
C LYS A 11 -20.75 7.85 34.43
N ALA A 12 -21.35 9.05 34.55
CA ALA A 12 -22.81 9.18 34.63
C ALA A 12 -23.51 8.69 33.35
N THR A 13 -22.96 9.03 32.18
CA THR A 13 -23.50 8.57 30.88
C THR A 13 -23.41 7.05 30.74
N THR A 14 -22.30 6.42 31.15
CA THR A 14 -22.15 4.96 31.15
C THR A 14 -23.16 4.27 32.09
N GLN A 15 -23.41 4.85 33.27
CA GLN A 15 -24.42 4.31 34.19
C GLN A 15 -25.84 4.38 33.60
N ASN A 16 -26.23 5.53 33.03
CA ASN A 16 -27.52 5.70 32.35
C ASN A 16 -27.68 4.71 31.18
N ASN A 17 -26.63 4.57 30.35
CA ASN A 17 -26.57 3.57 29.28
C ASN A 17 -26.85 2.14 29.78
N THR A 18 -26.18 1.70 30.85
CA THR A 18 -26.44 0.36 31.41
C THR A 18 -27.85 0.20 31.98
N HIS A 19 -28.38 1.25 32.62
CA HIS A 19 -29.72 1.21 33.22
C HIS A 19 -30.83 1.10 32.16
N ILE A 20 -30.78 1.91 31.09
CA ILE A 20 -31.80 1.85 30.05
C ILE A 20 -31.74 0.53 29.26
N LEU A 21 -30.54 0.01 28.98
CA LEU A 21 -30.37 -1.28 28.29
C LEU A 21 -30.95 -2.43 29.13
N GLN A 22 -30.69 -2.44 30.45
CA GLN A 22 -31.30 -3.43 31.34
C GLN A 22 -32.82 -3.32 31.39
N ALA A 23 -33.38 -2.11 31.36
CA ALA A 23 -34.83 -1.90 31.33
C ALA A 23 -35.48 -2.43 30.03
N GLU A 24 -34.86 -2.18 28.87
CA GLU A 24 -35.32 -2.71 27.57
C GLU A 24 -35.16 -4.23 27.49
N LEU A 25 -34.06 -4.81 28.00
CA LEU A 25 -33.87 -6.28 28.08
C LEU A 25 -34.90 -6.94 29.01
N ASN A 26 -35.18 -6.34 30.17
CA ASN A 26 -36.21 -6.82 31.09
C ASN A 26 -37.61 -6.78 30.44
N TRP A 27 -37.91 -5.76 29.64
CA TRP A 27 -39.14 -5.68 28.86
C TRP A 27 -39.24 -6.78 27.80
N LEU A 28 -38.17 -6.99 27.02
CA LEU A 28 -38.09 -8.10 26.05
C LEU A 28 -38.32 -9.45 26.74
N LYS A 29 -37.66 -9.69 27.88
CA LYS A 29 -37.79 -10.92 28.68
C LYS A 29 -39.23 -11.13 29.18
N ALA A 30 -39.89 -10.07 29.66
CA ALA A 30 -41.30 -10.13 30.06
C ALA A 30 -42.24 -10.44 28.88
N LEU A 31 -42.01 -9.84 27.71
CA LEU A 31 -42.77 -10.11 26.49
C LEU A 31 -42.57 -11.55 25.98
N VAL A 32 -41.31 -12.03 25.96
CA VAL A 32 -40.96 -13.41 25.61
C VAL A 32 -41.66 -14.39 26.54
N LEU A 33 -41.60 -14.19 27.86
CA LEU A 33 -42.26 -15.05 28.84
C LEU A 33 -43.79 -15.09 28.66
N HIS A 34 -44.44 -13.93 28.44
CA HIS A 34 -45.88 -13.88 28.14
C HIS A 34 -46.22 -14.71 26.89
N ARG A 35 -45.50 -14.47 25.79
CA ARG A 35 -45.70 -15.17 24.51
C ARG A 35 -45.40 -16.67 24.58
N VAL A 36 -44.43 -17.09 25.37
CA VAL A 36 -44.11 -18.51 25.62
C VAL A 36 -45.17 -19.19 26.48
N SER A 37 -45.69 -18.51 27.50
CA SER A 37 -46.76 -19.05 28.36
C SER A 37 -48.13 -19.14 27.65
N SER A 38 -48.37 -18.31 26.63
CA SER A 38 -49.62 -18.28 25.87
C SER A 38 -49.38 -18.14 24.36
N PRO A 39 -48.82 -19.16 23.69
CA PRO A 39 -48.40 -19.03 22.28
C PRO A 39 -49.55 -18.72 21.31
N GLN A 40 -50.77 -19.15 21.64
CA GLN A 40 -51.95 -18.95 20.81
C GLN A 40 -52.66 -17.60 21.03
N ASP A 41 -52.16 -16.74 21.93
CA ASP A 41 -52.71 -15.41 22.19
C ASP A 41 -52.65 -14.51 20.94
N PRO A 42 -53.79 -14.04 20.39
CA PRO A 42 -53.82 -13.15 19.21
C PRO A 42 -53.63 -11.67 19.56
N THR A 43 -53.46 -11.32 20.84
CA THR A 43 -53.35 -9.93 21.29
C THR A 43 -52.06 -9.29 20.75
N THR A 44 -52.18 -8.10 20.15
CA THR A 44 -51.01 -7.32 19.70
C THR A 44 -50.31 -6.66 20.89
N LEU A 45 -49.02 -6.32 20.70
CA LEU A 45 -48.17 -5.77 21.75
C LEU A 45 -48.74 -4.51 22.43
N GLU A 46 -49.50 -3.69 21.71
CA GLU A 46 -50.16 -2.50 22.27
C GLU A 46 -51.30 -2.81 23.25
N GLY A 47 -51.90 -4.00 23.15
CA GLY A 47 -52.96 -4.50 24.05
C GLY A 47 -52.44 -5.30 25.25
N LEU A 48 -51.12 -5.55 25.34
CA LEU A 48 -50.51 -6.28 26.45
C LEU A 48 -50.15 -5.33 27.60
N THR A 49 -50.50 -5.71 28.83
CA THR A 49 -50.08 -4.99 30.05
C THR A 49 -48.74 -5.52 30.55
N LEU A 50 -47.66 -4.98 30.00
CA LEU A 50 -46.27 -5.31 30.36
C LEU A 50 -45.64 -4.21 31.24
N PRO A 51 -44.63 -4.54 32.07
CA PRO A 51 -43.97 -3.58 32.96
C PRO A 51 -42.99 -2.67 32.19
N TYR A 52 -43.51 -1.76 31.37
CA TYR A 52 -42.72 -0.94 30.44
C TYR A 52 -43.32 0.44 30.18
N SER A 53 -42.45 1.44 30.02
CA SER A 53 -42.84 2.78 29.62
C SER A 53 -42.88 2.93 28.10
N LYS A 54 -44.02 3.37 27.57
CA LYS A 54 -44.14 3.76 26.15
C LYS A 54 -43.21 4.93 25.81
N GLU A 55 -42.93 5.81 26.77
CA GLU A 55 -42.03 6.96 26.62
C GLU A 55 -40.63 6.63 27.16
N LEU A 56 -39.60 6.97 26.38
CA LEU A 56 -38.20 6.85 26.81
C LEU A 56 -37.82 8.05 27.70
N PRO A 57 -37.10 7.84 28.82
CA PRO A 57 -36.61 8.95 29.64
C PRO A 57 -35.53 9.72 28.90
N ASP A 58 -35.55 11.06 28.95
CA ASP A 58 -34.47 11.89 28.42
C ASP A 58 -33.29 11.94 29.41
N ASP A 59 -32.57 10.82 29.50
CA ASP A 59 -31.44 10.59 30.41
C ASP A 59 -30.06 10.81 29.75
N GLY A 60 -30.05 11.28 28.50
CA GLY A 60 -28.84 11.46 27.69
C GLY A 60 -28.14 10.16 27.28
N SER A 61 -28.72 8.98 27.51
CA SER A 61 -28.14 7.71 27.11
C SER A 61 -28.06 7.54 25.58
N HIS A 62 -27.12 6.72 25.13
CA HIS A 62 -26.84 6.49 23.71
C HIS A 62 -27.98 5.75 23.01
N TYR A 63 -28.68 4.86 23.74
CA TYR A 63 -29.89 4.18 23.26
C TYR A 63 -31.04 5.19 23.04
N VAL A 64 -31.33 6.02 24.04
CA VAL A 64 -32.40 7.04 23.95
C VAL A 64 -32.13 8.04 22.82
N LYS A 65 -30.91 8.60 22.76
CA LYS A 65 -30.49 9.53 21.71
C LYS A 65 -30.71 8.96 20.31
N LEU A 66 -30.35 7.68 20.09
CA LEU A 66 -30.55 7.02 18.80
C LEU A 66 -32.03 6.75 18.51
N ALA A 67 -32.79 6.29 19.50
CA ALA A 67 -34.22 6.02 19.35
C ALA A 67 -35.03 7.29 19.05
N GLN A 68 -34.70 8.42 19.71
CA GLN A 68 -35.29 9.73 19.44
C GLN A 68 -34.88 10.26 18.06
N ARG A 69 -33.58 10.21 17.70
CA ARG A 69 -33.05 10.65 16.40
C ARG A 69 -33.74 9.96 15.22
N LEU A 70 -34.02 8.66 15.37
CA LEU A 70 -34.68 7.84 14.35
C LEU A 70 -36.20 7.76 14.51
N GLN A 71 -36.77 8.45 15.50
CA GLN A 71 -38.20 8.44 15.85
C GLN A 71 -38.78 7.01 15.93
N LEU A 72 -38.04 6.09 16.58
CA LEU A 72 -38.38 4.68 16.60
C LEU A 72 -39.74 4.43 17.26
N SER A 73 -40.63 3.74 16.54
CA SER A 73 -41.85 3.19 17.12
C SER A 73 -41.51 2.13 18.17
N LEU A 74 -42.51 1.72 18.95
CA LEU A 74 -42.40 0.61 19.90
C LEU A 74 -41.97 -0.69 19.20
N GLU A 75 -42.39 -0.88 17.95
CA GLU A 75 -41.98 -2.01 17.09
C GLU A 75 -40.50 -1.89 16.66
N GLY A 76 -40.04 -0.68 16.33
CA GLY A 76 -38.64 -0.39 16.02
C GLY A 76 -37.72 -0.57 17.23
N ARG A 77 -38.15 -0.16 18.44
CA ARG A 77 -37.46 -0.46 19.70
C ARG A 77 -37.37 -1.96 19.94
N LEU A 78 -38.45 -2.72 19.67
CA LEU A 78 -38.43 -4.17 19.80
C LEU A 78 -37.44 -4.83 18.82
N LEU A 79 -37.39 -4.39 17.56
CA LEU A 79 -36.40 -4.87 16.58
C LEU A 79 -34.95 -4.61 17.05
N LEU A 80 -34.69 -3.41 17.59
CA LEU A 80 -33.38 -3.03 18.10
C LEU A 80 -32.96 -3.88 19.32
N ILE A 81 -33.85 -4.03 20.32
CA ILE A 81 -33.53 -4.80 21.52
C ILE A 81 -33.43 -6.31 21.25
N LEU A 82 -34.19 -6.84 20.28
CA LEU A 82 -34.10 -8.22 19.82
C LEU A 82 -32.72 -8.53 19.20
N GLY A 83 -32.14 -7.58 18.46
CA GLY A 83 -30.77 -7.69 17.96
C GLY A 83 -29.71 -7.56 19.06
N LEU A 84 -29.93 -6.67 20.04
CA LEU A 84 -29.04 -6.46 21.20
C LEU A 84 -29.00 -7.66 22.15
N ALA A 85 -30.13 -8.32 22.40
CA ALA A 85 -30.25 -9.39 23.40
C ALA A 85 -29.24 -10.52 23.17
N ARG A 86 -29.11 -10.99 21.92
CA ARG A 86 -28.11 -11.99 21.49
C ARG A 86 -26.65 -11.61 21.83
N SER A 87 -26.35 -10.32 22.03
CA SER A 87 -25.00 -9.82 22.32
C SER A 87 -24.79 -9.40 23.77
N MET A 88 -25.85 -9.39 24.60
CA MET A 88 -25.81 -8.86 25.97
C MET A 88 -26.41 -9.80 27.02
N ASP A 89 -27.52 -10.47 26.71
CA ASP A 89 -28.31 -11.28 27.64
C ASP A 89 -29.08 -12.37 26.87
N ASP A 90 -28.45 -13.54 26.70
CA ASP A 90 -29.10 -14.71 26.10
C ASP A 90 -30.27 -15.23 26.99
N ASP A 91 -30.33 -14.93 28.29
CA ASP A 91 -31.43 -15.36 29.17
C ASP A 91 -32.76 -14.70 28.79
N ALA A 92 -32.74 -13.55 28.13
CA ALA A 92 -33.95 -12.90 27.60
C ALA A 92 -34.57 -13.71 26.45
N LEU A 93 -33.78 -14.51 25.72
CA LEU A 93 -34.22 -15.36 24.60
C LEU A 93 -34.27 -16.86 24.98
N PHE A 94 -33.68 -17.26 26.10
CA PHE A 94 -33.64 -18.64 26.58
C PHE A 94 -35.00 -19.36 26.58
N PRO A 95 -36.15 -18.75 26.96
CA PRO A 95 -37.44 -19.43 26.88
C PRO A 95 -37.86 -19.82 25.45
N LEU A 96 -37.42 -19.08 24.43
CA LEU A 96 -37.60 -19.46 23.02
C LEU A 96 -36.63 -20.59 22.62
N ALA A 97 -35.41 -20.56 23.15
CA ALA A 97 -34.42 -21.63 22.96
C ALA A 97 -34.93 -22.97 23.50
N GLU A 98 -35.52 -22.96 24.70
CA GLU A 98 -36.09 -24.13 25.37
C GLU A 98 -37.28 -24.71 24.59
N LEU A 99 -38.23 -23.87 24.14
CA LEU A 99 -39.31 -24.32 23.26
C LEU A 99 -38.80 -24.94 21.93
N CYS A 100 -37.68 -24.46 21.41
CA CYS A 100 -37.04 -25.03 20.22
C CYS A 100 -36.27 -26.32 20.50
N SER A 101 -35.74 -26.52 21.72
CA SER A 101 -34.89 -27.67 22.08
C SER A 101 -35.69 -28.90 22.52
N LEU A 102 -36.82 -28.71 23.19
CA LEU A 102 -37.74 -29.77 23.65
C LEU A 102 -38.23 -30.71 22.53
N ASN A 103 -38.17 -30.25 21.27
CA ASN A 103 -38.55 -31.00 20.06
C ASN A 103 -37.49 -32.01 19.55
N LYS A 104 -36.32 -32.15 20.19
CA LYS A 104 -35.26 -33.09 19.70
C LYS A 104 -35.34 -34.51 20.26
N SER A 105 -36.03 -34.75 21.38
CA SER A 105 -35.95 -36.00 22.13
C SER A 105 -37.14 -36.95 22.01
N ASN A 106 -38.20 -36.58 21.29
CA ASN A 106 -39.30 -37.46 20.87
C ASN A 106 -40.14 -36.78 19.78
N LEU A 107 -40.93 -37.60 19.07
CA LEU A 107 -42.20 -37.31 18.36
C LEU A 107 -42.27 -37.28 16.82
N GLU A 108 -43.46 -37.71 16.40
CA GLU A 108 -44.07 -37.69 15.07
C GLU A 108 -44.37 -36.24 14.61
N ASP A 109 -44.78 -36.07 13.33
CA ASP A 109 -44.96 -34.79 12.60
C ASP A 109 -45.76 -33.66 13.29
N SER A 110 -46.48 -33.94 14.38
CA SER A 110 -47.41 -33.00 15.02
C SER A 110 -46.75 -31.82 15.77
N GLN A 111 -45.46 -31.88 16.12
CA GLN A 111 -44.82 -30.89 17.01
C GLN A 111 -43.95 -29.82 16.32
N HIS A 112 -43.81 -29.86 14.98
CA HIS A 112 -43.13 -28.82 14.21
C HIS A 112 -43.84 -27.44 14.20
N TRP A 113 -45.01 -27.30 14.85
CA TRP A 113 -45.79 -26.06 14.85
C TRP A 113 -45.07 -24.88 15.54
N CYS A 114 -44.32 -25.11 16.63
CA CYS A 114 -43.60 -24.06 17.35
C CYS A 114 -42.59 -23.34 16.44
N LEU A 115 -41.73 -24.11 15.76
CA LEU A 115 -40.76 -23.58 14.78
C LEU A 115 -41.46 -22.88 13.60
N ARG A 116 -42.58 -23.43 13.13
CA ARG A 116 -43.40 -22.80 12.07
C ARG A 116 -44.10 -21.52 12.52
N MET A 117 -44.27 -21.29 13.82
CA MET A 117 -44.99 -20.14 14.39
C MET A 117 -44.05 -19.03 14.86
N ILE A 118 -43.06 -19.38 15.68
CA ILE A 118 -42.09 -18.47 16.33
C ILE A 118 -40.96 -18.08 15.36
N GLY A 119 -40.54 -18.99 14.47
CA GLY A 119 -39.30 -18.80 13.72
C GLY A 119 -38.07 -18.87 14.63
N GLY A 120 -36.97 -18.23 14.20
CA GLY A 120 -35.66 -18.41 14.82
C GLY A 120 -35.05 -19.79 14.60
N HIS A 121 -33.82 -19.96 15.07
CA HIS A 121 -33.11 -21.25 15.07
C HIS A 121 -32.06 -21.30 16.19
N LEU A 122 -31.68 -22.50 16.61
CA LEU A 122 -30.60 -22.70 17.57
C LEU A 122 -29.25 -22.75 16.84
N HIS A 123 -28.27 -21.98 17.32
CA HIS A 123 -26.90 -22.08 16.83
C HIS A 123 -26.30 -23.45 17.17
N ALA A 124 -25.65 -24.10 16.21
CA ALA A 124 -25.26 -25.51 16.33
C ALA A 124 -24.28 -25.78 17.49
N GLU A 125 -23.32 -24.89 17.70
CA GLU A 125 -22.25 -25.07 18.69
C GLU A 125 -22.62 -24.52 20.07
N THR A 126 -23.18 -23.31 20.11
CA THR A 126 -23.45 -22.57 21.36
C THR A 126 -24.85 -22.82 21.93
N GLN A 127 -25.74 -23.48 21.18
CA GLN A 127 -27.18 -23.62 21.49
C GLN A 127 -27.91 -22.30 21.75
N THR A 128 -27.32 -21.14 21.40
CA THR A 128 -27.97 -19.83 21.55
C THR A 128 -29.07 -19.67 20.51
N PHE A 129 -30.21 -19.10 20.91
CA PHE A 129 -31.32 -18.85 20.00
C PHE A 129 -31.02 -17.61 19.14
N ILE A 130 -31.08 -17.77 17.82
CA ILE A 130 -30.90 -16.71 16.85
C ILE A 130 -32.29 -16.30 16.32
N PRO A 131 -32.79 -15.10 16.66
CA PRO A 131 -34.10 -14.65 16.22
C PRO A 131 -34.13 -14.34 14.72
N THR A 132 -35.30 -14.52 14.10
CA THR A 132 -35.57 -14.05 12.73
C THR A 132 -36.62 -12.94 12.73
N LEU A 133 -36.84 -12.29 11.59
CA LEU A 133 -37.93 -11.32 11.43
C LEU A 133 -39.30 -11.95 11.81
N LYS A 134 -39.48 -13.25 11.56
CA LYS A 134 -40.63 -14.03 12.02
C LYS A 134 -40.78 -14.04 13.54
N THR A 135 -39.68 -14.11 14.28
CA THR A 135 -39.67 -14.02 15.75
C THR A 135 -40.15 -12.64 16.20
N LEU A 136 -39.69 -11.57 15.55
CA LEU A 136 -40.20 -10.22 15.81
C LEU A 136 -41.73 -10.15 15.60
N LEU A 137 -42.24 -10.66 14.47
CA LEU A 137 -43.68 -10.66 14.17
C LEU A 137 -44.48 -11.52 15.16
N PHE A 138 -43.93 -12.63 15.65
CA PHE A 138 -44.55 -13.43 16.72
C PHE A 138 -44.59 -12.66 18.05
N LEU A 139 -43.52 -11.97 18.44
CA LEU A 139 -43.50 -11.14 19.65
C LEU A 139 -44.50 -9.97 19.54
N LEU A 140 -44.55 -9.29 18.39
CA LEU A 140 -45.48 -8.18 18.12
C LEU A 140 -46.95 -8.61 18.12
N CYS A 141 -47.30 -9.69 17.42
CA CYS A 141 -48.69 -9.99 17.04
C CYS A 141 -49.20 -11.36 17.51
N GLY A 142 -48.37 -12.17 18.18
CA GLY A 142 -48.76 -13.48 18.72
C GLY A 142 -49.23 -14.42 17.62
N SER A 143 -50.42 -15.01 17.78
CA SER A 143 -51.03 -15.90 16.79
C SER A 143 -51.73 -15.18 15.63
N ASN A 144 -51.98 -13.87 15.73
CA ASN A 144 -52.80 -13.12 14.77
C ASN A 144 -52.08 -12.91 13.42
N LYS A 145 -52.43 -13.72 12.43
CA LYS A 145 -51.80 -13.72 11.10
C LYS A 145 -52.05 -12.45 10.29
N ILE A 146 -53.17 -11.77 10.49
CA ILE A 146 -53.48 -10.51 9.79
C ILE A 146 -52.57 -9.41 10.35
N ALA A 147 -52.52 -9.27 11.69
CA ALA A 147 -51.62 -8.32 12.33
C ALA A 147 -50.12 -8.60 12.02
N GLN A 148 -49.71 -9.87 11.90
CA GLN A 148 -48.36 -10.23 11.43
C GLN A 148 -48.08 -9.73 10.00
N GLN A 149 -49.06 -9.77 9.09
CA GLN A 149 -48.90 -9.24 7.73
C GLN A 149 -48.83 -7.71 7.72
N GLU A 150 -49.66 -7.03 8.50
CA GLU A 150 -49.64 -5.57 8.63
C GLU A 150 -48.33 -5.06 9.24
N ALA A 151 -47.83 -5.72 10.29
CA ALA A 151 -46.54 -5.39 10.90
C ALA A 151 -45.37 -5.64 9.93
N LEU A 152 -45.42 -6.70 9.11
CA LEU A 152 -44.40 -6.96 8.09
C LEU A 152 -44.25 -5.81 7.08
N LEU A 153 -45.34 -5.12 6.73
CA LEU A 153 -45.30 -3.94 5.85
C LEU A 153 -44.48 -2.77 6.44
N ARG A 154 -44.32 -2.70 7.76
CA ARG A 154 -43.54 -1.68 8.48
C ARG A 154 -42.04 -2.00 8.48
N PHE A 155 -41.66 -3.28 8.34
CA PHE A 155 -40.28 -3.79 8.33
C PHE A 155 -39.74 -4.07 6.91
N HIS A 156 -39.99 -3.15 5.99
CA HIS A 156 -39.38 -3.17 4.65
C HIS A 156 -37.92 -2.68 4.68
N THR A 157 -37.17 -2.92 3.60
CA THR A 157 -35.74 -2.57 3.43
C THR A 157 -35.37 -1.09 3.61
N ARG A 158 -36.36 -0.19 3.71
CA ARG A 158 -36.18 1.25 4.03
C ARG A 158 -36.52 1.63 5.49
N HIS A 159 -36.68 0.66 6.40
CA HIS A 159 -36.84 0.97 7.83
C HIS A 159 -35.54 1.58 8.37
N ALA A 160 -35.63 2.59 9.24
CA ALA A 160 -34.48 3.40 9.68
C ALA A 160 -33.31 2.55 10.20
N LEU A 161 -33.57 1.56 11.05
CA LEU A 161 -32.53 0.66 11.59
C LEU A 161 -31.77 -0.14 10.53
N PHE A 162 -32.38 -0.43 9.37
CA PHE A 162 -31.73 -1.12 8.25
C PHE A 162 -30.99 -0.14 7.34
N LEU A 163 -31.59 1.04 7.07
CA LEU A 163 -30.96 2.10 6.27
C LEU A 163 -29.68 2.63 6.92
N GLU A 164 -29.63 2.64 8.25
CA GLU A 164 -28.48 3.00 9.08
C GLU A 164 -27.55 1.80 9.37
N GLY A 165 -27.94 0.57 8.98
CA GLY A 165 -27.18 -0.65 9.27
C GLY A 165 -26.90 -0.89 10.76
N ILE A 166 -27.73 -0.33 11.64
CA ILE A 166 -27.71 -0.62 13.08
C ILE A 166 -28.12 -2.08 13.30
N VAL A 167 -29.12 -2.52 12.53
CA VAL A 167 -29.62 -3.89 12.51
C VAL A 167 -29.46 -4.44 11.10
N GLU A 168 -28.90 -5.64 11.00
CA GLU A 168 -28.65 -6.36 9.75
C GLU A 168 -29.57 -7.59 9.65
N MET A 169 -29.99 -7.90 8.41
CA MET A 169 -30.84 -9.04 8.09
C MET A 169 -30.04 -10.05 7.26
N HIS A 170 -29.69 -11.18 7.85
CA HIS A 170 -28.87 -12.22 7.22
C HIS A 170 -29.73 -13.42 6.80
N PRO A 171 -29.61 -13.93 5.56
CA PRO A 171 -30.41 -15.08 5.12
C PRO A 171 -30.06 -16.35 5.89
N LEU A 172 -31.04 -17.26 6.03
CA LEU A 172 -30.82 -18.58 6.61
C LEU A 172 -30.01 -19.46 5.65
N GLY A 173 -28.74 -19.69 6.03
CA GLY A 173 -27.77 -20.49 5.28
C GLY A 173 -26.94 -19.64 4.32
N ALA A 174 -25.62 -19.71 4.47
CA ALA A 174 -24.69 -19.24 3.44
C ALA A 174 -24.98 -19.98 2.12
N ALA A 175 -24.84 -19.26 0.99
CA ALA A 175 -25.25 -19.69 -0.34
C ALA A 175 -24.97 -21.18 -0.61
N SER A 176 -26.02 -22.00 -0.65
CA SER A 176 -25.93 -23.39 -1.04
C SER A 176 -25.37 -23.46 -2.46
N THR A 177 -24.20 -24.08 -2.62
CA THR A 177 -23.38 -24.04 -3.85
C THR A 177 -23.96 -24.91 -5.00
N ARG A 178 -25.29 -25.10 -5.01
CA ARG A 178 -26.06 -25.87 -5.99
C ARG A 178 -27.47 -25.31 -6.13
N GLY A 179 -27.74 -24.72 -7.29
CA GLY A 179 -28.97 -24.90 -8.10
C GLY A 179 -30.34 -24.49 -7.55
N ASP A 180 -30.66 -24.80 -6.30
CA ASP A 180 -31.97 -24.56 -5.72
C ASP A 180 -32.14 -23.08 -5.40
N ARG A 181 -32.92 -22.40 -6.25
CA ARG A 181 -33.58 -21.14 -5.91
C ARG A 181 -34.66 -21.42 -4.86
N VAL A 182 -34.24 -21.73 -3.63
CA VAL A 182 -35.08 -21.47 -2.47
C VAL A 182 -35.38 -19.98 -2.50
N VAL A 183 -36.64 -19.62 -2.63
CA VAL A 183 -37.08 -18.24 -2.42
C VAL A 183 -36.78 -17.94 -0.96
N GLN A 184 -35.69 -17.20 -0.71
CA GLN A 184 -35.30 -16.83 0.64
C GLN A 184 -36.28 -15.76 1.14
N ASP A 185 -37.40 -16.21 1.71
CA ASP A 185 -38.41 -15.31 2.25
C ASP A 185 -37.78 -14.38 3.30
N TRP A 186 -37.99 -13.08 3.11
CA TRP A 186 -37.51 -12.01 4.01
C TRP A 186 -37.88 -12.27 5.47
N ILE A 187 -39.06 -12.83 5.72
CA ILE A 187 -39.56 -13.20 7.05
C ILE A 187 -38.64 -14.17 7.82
N ASN A 188 -37.87 -14.99 7.11
CA ASN A 188 -36.97 -15.98 7.70
C ASN A 188 -35.52 -15.47 7.86
N HIS A 189 -35.23 -14.21 7.49
CA HIS A 189 -33.90 -13.63 7.71
C HIS A 189 -33.63 -13.43 9.21
N GLN A 190 -32.40 -13.71 9.60
CA GLN A 190 -31.85 -13.63 10.95
C GLN A 190 -31.59 -12.16 11.31
N VAL A 191 -31.95 -11.77 12.53
CA VAL A 191 -31.76 -10.41 13.03
C VAL A 191 -30.43 -10.32 13.79
N PHE A 192 -29.53 -9.44 13.33
CA PHE A 192 -28.27 -9.16 14.01
C PHE A 192 -28.15 -7.67 14.32
N LEU A 193 -27.56 -7.32 15.46
CA LEU A 193 -27.04 -5.98 15.69
C LEU A 193 -25.64 -5.87 15.06
N ASN A 194 -25.34 -4.75 14.41
CA ASN A 194 -23.98 -4.44 14.00
C ASN A 194 -23.06 -4.28 15.25
N PRO A 195 -21.93 -5.01 15.36
CA PRO A 195 -21.10 -5.02 16.57
C PRO A 195 -20.57 -3.65 17.01
N SER A 196 -20.35 -2.72 16.08
CA SER A 196 -19.88 -1.37 16.40
C SER A 196 -20.94 -0.59 17.18
N TYR A 197 -22.22 -0.84 16.91
CA TYR A 197 -23.34 -0.24 17.66
C TYR A 197 -23.47 -0.78 19.08
N LEU A 198 -23.14 -2.05 19.35
CA LEU A 198 -23.05 -2.57 20.73
C LEU A 198 -22.08 -1.73 21.57
N ARG A 199 -20.89 -1.48 21.03
CA ARG A 199 -19.86 -0.65 21.69
C ARG A 199 -20.35 0.78 21.93
N TYR A 200 -21.08 1.37 20.97
CA TYR A 200 -21.70 2.68 21.14
C TYR A 200 -22.72 2.68 22.29
N PHE A 201 -23.65 1.73 22.33
CA PHE A 201 -24.67 1.67 23.39
C PHE A 201 -24.06 1.45 24.78
N LEU A 202 -22.93 0.76 24.89
CA LEU A 202 -22.17 0.61 26.14
C LEU A 202 -21.38 1.88 26.56
N GLY A 203 -21.49 2.98 25.82
CA GLY A 203 -20.81 4.25 26.11
C GLY A 203 -19.57 4.55 25.27
N GLY A 204 -19.30 3.74 24.23
CA GLY A 204 -18.31 4.06 23.21
C GLY A 204 -18.69 5.26 22.33
N PRO A 205 -17.78 5.74 21.46
CA PRO A 205 -18.07 6.77 20.48
C PRO A 205 -19.12 6.29 19.46
N VAL A 206 -19.73 7.23 18.74
CA VAL A 206 -20.61 6.93 17.60
C VAL A 206 -19.81 6.09 16.58
N PRO A 207 -20.33 4.94 16.09
CA PRO A 207 -19.61 4.10 15.14
C PRO A 207 -19.19 4.89 13.92
N GLN A 208 -18.04 4.55 13.36
CA GLN A 208 -17.55 5.12 12.11
C GLN A 208 -17.38 3.99 11.08
N PRO A 209 -17.43 4.29 9.76
CA PRO A 209 -17.22 3.28 8.71
C PRO A 209 -15.91 2.49 8.85
N GLU A 210 -14.86 3.14 9.36
CA GLU A 210 -13.56 2.50 9.64
C GLU A 210 -13.55 1.56 10.86
N ASP A 211 -14.62 1.51 11.68
CA ASP A 211 -14.76 0.57 12.79
C ASP A 211 -15.30 -0.81 12.34
N ASP A 212 -15.94 -0.92 11.16
CA ASP A 212 -16.43 -2.22 10.64
C ASP A 212 -15.34 -2.97 9.88
N LEU A 213 -14.80 -4.01 10.53
CA LEU A 213 -13.76 -4.89 10.00
C LEU A 213 -14.17 -5.68 8.74
N ASN A 214 -15.47 -5.74 8.41
CA ASN A 214 -15.97 -6.43 7.21
C ASN A 214 -16.01 -5.53 5.97
N LEU A 215 -15.78 -4.22 6.13
CA LEU A 215 -15.75 -3.29 5.01
C LEU A 215 -14.32 -3.16 4.46
N PRO A 216 -14.12 -3.32 3.14
CA PRO A 216 -12.82 -3.16 2.50
C PRO A 216 -12.45 -1.68 2.31
N ILE A 217 -12.49 -0.90 3.39
CA ILE A 217 -12.09 0.51 3.45
C ILE A 217 -11.16 0.75 4.64
N ARG A 218 -10.32 1.77 4.53
CA ARG A 218 -9.49 2.27 5.65
C ARG A 218 -9.44 3.79 5.69
N LEU A 219 -9.33 4.37 6.88
CA LEU A 219 -9.09 5.80 7.01
C LEU A 219 -7.66 6.14 6.54
N LEU A 220 -7.54 7.11 5.63
CA LEU A 220 -6.29 7.58 5.05
C LEU A 220 -5.90 8.94 5.66
N ASP A 221 -5.39 8.90 6.90
CA ASP A 221 -4.83 10.07 7.58
C ASP A 221 -3.29 10.02 7.57
N SER A 222 -2.67 11.14 7.17
CA SER A 222 -1.23 11.37 7.15
C SER A 222 -0.77 12.41 8.17
N GLY A 223 -1.70 13.08 8.85
CA GLY A 223 -1.44 14.25 9.71
C GLY A 223 -0.97 15.51 8.97
N LEU A 224 -0.79 15.46 7.65
CA LEU A 224 -0.32 16.56 6.81
C LEU A 224 -1.50 17.30 6.17
N THR A 225 -1.28 18.57 5.81
CA THR A 225 -2.20 19.41 5.03
C THR A 225 -1.63 19.72 3.65
N ILE A 226 -2.41 20.36 2.76
CA ILE A 226 -1.94 20.76 1.43
C ILE A 226 -0.71 21.69 1.51
N ASP A 227 -0.64 22.54 2.54
CA ASP A 227 0.43 23.52 2.71
C ASP A 227 1.76 22.86 3.15
N ASP A 228 1.71 21.64 3.69
CA ASP A 228 2.89 20.84 4.00
C ASP A 228 3.48 20.12 2.76
N LEU A 229 2.72 20.04 1.66
CA LEU A 229 3.13 19.35 0.45
C LEU A 229 3.93 20.25 -0.50
N VAL A 230 5.07 19.72 -0.98
CA VAL A 230 5.89 20.38 -2.00
C VAL A 230 5.33 20.11 -3.39
N LEU A 231 4.30 20.88 -3.80
CA LEU A 231 3.65 20.76 -5.11
C LEU A 231 3.98 21.96 -6.03
N PRO A 232 3.84 21.82 -7.36
CA PRO A 232 3.89 22.97 -8.29
C PRO A 232 2.62 23.83 -8.19
N ASP A 233 2.73 25.16 -8.36
CA ASP A 233 1.59 26.10 -8.32
C ASP A 233 0.43 25.68 -9.24
N LYS A 234 0.75 25.13 -10.42
CA LYS A 234 -0.24 24.61 -11.37
C LYS A 234 -1.12 23.50 -10.76
N VAL A 235 -0.56 22.67 -9.89
CA VAL A 235 -1.29 21.60 -9.18
C VAL A 235 -2.24 22.22 -8.15
N HIS A 236 -1.82 23.24 -7.39
CA HIS A 236 -2.71 23.97 -6.48
C HIS A 236 -3.89 24.63 -7.21
N SER A 237 -3.67 25.21 -8.40
CA SER A 237 -4.74 25.76 -9.24
C SER A 237 -5.70 24.68 -9.75
N GLN A 238 -5.19 23.50 -10.10
CA GLN A 238 -6.00 22.36 -10.56
C GLN A 238 -6.76 21.65 -9.43
N LEU A 239 -6.39 21.84 -8.16
CA LEU A 239 -7.16 21.35 -7.00
C LEU A 239 -8.39 22.22 -6.67
N GLN A 240 -8.43 23.49 -7.11
CA GLN A 240 -9.51 24.43 -6.75
C GLN A 240 -10.93 23.93 -7.07
N PRO A 241 -11.23 23.26 -8.21
CA PRO A 241 -12.57 22.74 -8.48
C PRO A 241 -13.07 21.75 -7.43
N ALA A 242 -12.19 20.86 -6.92
CA ALA A 242 -12.56 19.92 -5.87
C ALA A 242 -12.69 20.61 -4.50
N ILE A 243 -11.86 21.61 -4.21
CA ILE A 243 -11.97 22.44 -2.99
C ILE A 243 -13.31 23.21 -2.99
N HIS A 244 -13.71 23.80 -4.12
CA HIS A 244 -15.02 24.45 -4.26
C HIS A 244 -16.18 23.45 -4.10
N PHE A 245 -16.05 22.26 -4.68
CA PHE A 245 -17.05 21.20 -4.53
C PHE A 245 -17.25 20.79 -3.07
N ILE A 246 -16.17 20.51 -2.31
CA ILE A 246 -16.31 20.16 -0.90
C ILE A 246 -16.90 21.31 -0.07
N LYS A 247 -16.47 22.56 -0.32
CA LYS A 247 -16.90 23.72 0.48
C LYS A 247 -18.33 24.20 0.18
N HIS A 248 -18.82 24.01 -1.03
CA HIS A 248 -20.09 24.61 -1.50
C HIS A 248 -21.06 23.61 -2.13
N GLY A 249 -20.65 22.37 -2.35
CA GLY A 249 -21.44 21.34 -3.04
C GLY A 249 -22.73 21.00 -2.28
N GLN A 250 -22.68 20.85 -0.96
CA GLN A 250 -23.85 20.55 -0.14
C GLN A 250 -24.96 21.60 -0.33
N GLU A 251 -24.64 22.90 -0.18
CA GLU A 251 -25.57 24.00 -0.43
C GLU A 251 -26.02 24.09 -1.90
N PHE A 252 -25.12 23.79 -2.85
CA PHE A 252 -25.42 23.84 -4.28
C PHE A 252 -26.46 22.78 -4.68
N PHE A 253 -26.31 21.54 -4.23
CA PHE A 253 -27.25 20.45 -4.52
C PHE A 253 -28.54 20.50 -3.68
N GLN A 254 -28.61 21.31 -2.62
CA GLN A 254 -29.88 21.57 -1.92
C GLN A 254 -30.83 22.50 -2.69
N ARG A 255 -30.34 23.24 -3.71
CA ARG A 255 -31.18 24.16 -4.49
C ARG A 255 -32.08 23.42 -5.48
N GLU A 256 -33.32 23.88 -5.62
CA GLU A 256 -34.31 23.25 -6.49
C GLU A 256 -33.84 23.13 -7.95
N GLY A 257 -34.16 22.00 -8.58
CA GLY A 257 -33.83 21.72 -9.98
C GLY A 257 -32.35 21.42 -10.29
N ILE A 258 -31.41 21.60 -9.34
CA ILE A 258 -29.99 21.30 -9.54
C ILE A 258 -29.73 19.80 -9.65
N ARG A 259 -30.22 18.99 -8.68
CA ARG A 259 -30.07 17.51 -8.68
C ARG A 259 -30.64 16.83 -9.93
N ASN A 260 -31.60 17.46 -10.60
CA ASN A 260 -32.20 16.94 -11.84
C ASN A 260 -31.35 17.23 -13.09
N LYS A 261 -30.36 18.12 -13.00
CA LYS A 261 -29.49 18.54 -14.11
C LYS A 261 -28.03 18.12 -13.93
N PHE A 262 -27.57 18.03 -12.69
CA PHE A 262 -26.19 17.74 -12.32
C PHE A 262 -26.14 16.61 -11.29
N ARG A 263 -25.08 15.81 -11.35
CA ARG A 263 -24.85 14.72 -10.39
C ARG A 263 -24.19 15.26 -9.14
N GLU A 264 -24.53 14.67 -8.00
CA GLU A 264 -24.09 15.12 -6.68
C GLU A 264 -22.60 14.87 -6.41
N GLY A 265 -21.97 13.93 -7.12
CA GLY A 265 -20.55 13.58 -6.95
C GLY A 265 -19.56 14.35 -7.83
N PHE A 266 -18.31 14.42 -7.37
CA PHE A 266 -17.17 14.96 -8.12
C PHE A 266 -16.07 13.91 -8.25
N ILE A 267 -15.49 13.75 -9.45
CA ILE A 267 -14.46 12.76 -9.76
C ILE A 267 -13.17 13.46 -10.22
N MET A 268 -12.08 13.16 -9.52
CA MET A 268 -10.73 13.63 -9.82
C MET A 268 -9.80 12.45 -10.10
N LEU A 269 -8.94 12.56 -11.11
CA LEU A 269 -7.87 11.60 -11.40
C LEU A 269 -6.50 12.21 -11.09
N LEU A 270 -5.78 11.60 -10.16
CA LEU A 270 -4.38 11.85 -9.88
C LEU A 270 -3.53 10.91 -10.74
N TYR A 271 -2.66 11.46 -11.58
CA TYR A 271 -1.80 10.63 -12.44
C TYR A 271 -0.39 11.18 -12.52
N GLY A 272 0.57 10.28 -12.76
CA GLY A 272 1.98 10.58 -12.83
C GLY A 272 2.84 9.43 -12.31
N PRO A 273 4.18 9.57 -12.29
CA PRO A 273 5.10 8.50 -11.89
C PRO A 273 4.86 7.95 -10.47
N PRO A 274 5.32 6.73 -10.16
CA PRO A 274 5.24 6.19 -8.81
C PRO A 274 6.07 7.02 -7.82
N GLY A 275 5.57 7.15 -6.59
CA GLY A 275 6.25 7.87 -5.50
C GLY A 275 6.29 9.40 -5.64
N THR A 276 5.49 10.02 -6.53
CA THR A 276 5.36 11.49 -6.61
C THR A 276 4.39 12.09 -5.57
N GLY A 277 3.68 11.25 -4.79
CA GLY A 277 2.83 11.70 -3.68
C GLY A 277 1.32 11.70 -3.93
N LYS A 278 0.82 10.98 -4.94
CA LYS A 278 -0.63 10.87 -5.25
C LYS A 278 -1.49 10.55 -3.99
N THR A 279 -1.16 9.46 -3.30
CA THR A 279 -1.82 9.02 -2.05
C THR A 279 -1.74 10.08 -0.92
N LEU A 280 -0.57 10.72 -0.76
CA LEU A 280 -0.39 11.82 0.20
C LEU A 280 -1.22 13.05 -0.16
N THR A 281 -1.38 13.36 -1.45
CA THR A 281 -2.18 14.50 -1.92
C THR A 281 -3.65 14.31 -1.60
N ALA A 282 -4.19 13.09 -1.74
CA ALA A 282 -5.57 12.78 -1.36
C ALA A 282 -5.80 12.95 0.16
N SER A 283 -4.91 12.37 0.98
CA SER A 283 -4.98 12.51 2.45
C SER A 283 -4.86 13.96 2.91
N ALA A 284 -3.88 14.70 2.39
CA ALA A 284 -3.63 16.09 2.73
C ALA A 284 -4.77 17.03 2.32
N LEU A 285 -5.45 16.73 1.21
CA LEU A 285 -6.65 17.45 0.77
C LEU A 285 -7.81 17.24 1.76
N GLY A 286 -8.06 16.02 2.22
CA GLY A 286 -9.06 15.75 3.25
C GLY A 286 -8.76 16.48 4.55
N ASN A 287 -7.53 16.35 5.06
CA ASN A 287 -7.06 17.00 6.28
C ASN A 287 -7.14 18.54 6.21
N SER A 288 -6.75 19.13 5.08
CA SER A 288 -6.84 20.58 4.85
C SER A 288 -8.28 21.12 4.81
N LEU A 289 -9.24 20.25 4.47
CA LEU A 289 -10.66 20.58 4.39
C LEU A 289 -11.46 20.11 5.62
N GLY A 290 -10.82 19.42 6.56
CA GLY A 290 -11.46 18.87 7.76
C GLY A 290 -12.40 17.69 7.50
N ILE A 291 -12.25 16.99 6.37
CA ILE A 291 -13.11 15.86 5.98
C ILE A 291 -12.34 14.54 5.92
N LYS A 292 -13.03 13.45 6.26
CA LYS A 292 -12.44 12.11 6.24
C LYS A 292 -12.13 11.64 4.81
N THR A 293 -10.97 10.99 4.67
CA THR A 293 -10.57 10.31 3.43
C THR A 293 -10.56 8.80 3.66
N TYR A 294 -11.38 8.07 2.92
CA TYR A 294 -11.46 6.61 2.97
C TYR A 294 -10.75 6.03 1.76
N GLN A 295 -9.75 5.17 1.96
CA GLN A 295 -9.16 4.39 0.88
C GLN A 295 -9.89 3.07 0.69
N LEU A 296 -10.34 2.79 -0.54
CA LEU A 296 -10.91 1.50 -0.93
C LEU A 296 -9.82 0.45 -1.14
N GLU A 297 -9.96 -0.72 -0.53
CA GLU A 297 -9.08 -1.87 -0.78
C GLU A 297 -9.62 -2.72 -1.94
N VAL A 298 -9.31 -2.27 -3.16
CA VAL A 298 -9.73 -2.89 -4.44
C VAL A 298 -9.52 -4.42 -4.49
N SER A 299 -8.44 -4.91 -3.90
CA SER A 299 -8.11 -6.35 -3.85
C SER A 299 -9.06 -7.18 -2.98
N GLN A 300 -9.70 -6.58 -1.97
CA GLN A 300 -10.72 -7.23 -1.15
C GLN A 300 -12.12 -7.12 -1.78
N VAL A 301 -12.33 -6.07 -2.59
CA VAL A 301 -13.56 -5.86 -3.36
C VAL A 301 -13.73 -6.88 -4.48
N ILE A 302 -12.68 -7.09 -5.29
CA ILE A 302 -12.78 -7.92 -6.51
C ILE A 302 -12.65 -9.40 -6.14
N SER A 303 -13.80 -10.07 -6.00
CA SER A 303 -13.86 -11.52 -5.74
C SER A 303 -13.69 -12.34 -7.03
N LYS A 304 -13.23 -13.58 -6.88
CA LYS A 304 -13.25 -14.61 -7.93
C LYS A 304 -14.65 -15.19 -8.16
N TYR A 305 -15.58 -14.97 -7.22
CA TYR A 305 -16.94 -15.49 -7.27
C TYR A 305 -17.90 -14.44 -7.85
N ILE A 306 -18.72 -14.87 -8.82
CA ILE A 306 -19.63 -14.00 -9.57
C ILE A 306 -20.66 -13.38 -8.63
N GLY A 307 -20.77 -12.05 -8.63
CA GLY A 307 -21.76 -11.29 -7.86
C GLY A 307 -21.34 -10.88 -6.44
N GLU A 308 -20.34 -11.54 -5.82
CA GLU A 308 -19.82 -11.11 -4.51
C GLU A 308 -19.18 -9.71 -4.60
N THR A 309 -18.46 -9.42 -5.67
CA THR A 309 -17.89 -8.09 -5.96
C THR A 309 -18.96 -7.00 -5.93
N SER A 310 -20.11 -7.26 -6.56
CA SER A 310 -21.25 -6.34 -6.58
C SER A 310 -21.87 -6.17 -5.18
N GLN A 311 -21.98 -7.25 -4.39
CA GLN A 311 -22.50 -7.20 -3.02
C GLN A 311 -21.57 -6.44 -2.06
N ASN A 312 -20.26 -6.69 -2.12
CA ASN A 312 -19.27 -6.01 -1.29
C ASN A 312 -19.21 -4.52 -1.62
N MET A 313 -19.30 -4.15 -2.90
CA MET A 313 -19.38 -2.74 -3.29
C MET A 313 -20.64 -2.04 -2.82
N GLU A 314 -21.80 -2.70 -2.88
CA GLU A 314 -23.04 -2.08 -2.40
C GLU A 314 -23.02 -1.90 -0.87
N LYS A 315 -22.39 -2.81 -0.10
CA LYS A 315 -22.12 -2.63 1.34
C LYS A 315 -21.25 -1.39 1.61
N VAL A 316 -20.10 -1.27 0.92
CA VAL A 316 -19.20 -0.12 1.06
C VAL A 316 -19.91 1.19 0.72
N PHE A 317 -20.63 1.23 -0.39
CA PHE A 317 -21.34 2.45 -0.79
C PHE A 317 -22.48 2.79 0.16
N ALA A 318 -23.23 1.81 0.63
CA ALA A 318 -24.26 2.02 1.65
C ALA A 318 -23.66 2.55 2.96
N GLU A 319 -22.49 2.07 3.39
CA GLU A 319 -21.81 2.63 4.60
C GLU A 319 -21.31 4.05 4.36
N LEU A 320 -20.69 4.34 3.22
CA LEU A 320 -20.18 5.68 2.94
C LEU A 320 -21.33 6.71 2.75
N GLU A 321 -22.44 6.29 2.14
CA GLU A 321 -23.66 7.11 2.04
C GLU A 321 -24.30 7.35 3.43
N ARG A 322 -24.32 6.34 4.32
CA ARG A 322 -24.70 6.50 5.74
C ARG A 322 -23.78 7.45 6.49
N ALA A 323 -22.47 7.30 6.32
CA ALA A 323 -21.47 8.16 6.97
C ALA A 323 -21.67 9.64 6.63
N ILE A 324 -21.94 9.95 5.35
CA ILE A 324 -22.26 11.31 4.89
C ILE A 324 -23.54 11.82 5.57
N GLN A 325 -24.56 10.96 5.76
CA GLN A 325 -25.78 11.33 6.49
C GLN A 325 -25.54 11.56 7.99
N TRP A 326 -24.69 10.77 8.64
CA TRP A 326 -24.39 10.92 10.08
C TRP A 326 -23.53 12.14 10.39
N LEU A 327 -22.66 12.53 9.46
CA LEU A 327 -21.84 13.74 9.56
C LEU A 327 -22.61 15.01 9.16
N GLU A 328 -23.93 15.06 9.42
CA GLU A 328 -24.82 16.19 9.10
C GLU A 328 -24.79 16.63 7.62
N GLY A 329 -24.46 15.69 6.72
CA GLY A 329 -24.30 15.94 5.28
C GLY A 329 -22.91 16.43 4.86
N GLN A 330 -21.91 16.42 5.75
CA GLN A 330 -20.52 16.67 5.37
C GLN A 330 -20.04 15.59 4.38
N MET A 331 -19.50 16.05 3.25
CA MET A 331 -18.92 15.19 2.22
C MET A 331 -17.65 14.51 2.73
N CYS A 332 -17.45 13.24 2.34
CA CYS A 332 -16.19 12.54 2.53
C CYS A 332 -15.46 12.31 1.19
N ILE A 333 -14.18 11.98 1.27
CA ILE A 333 -13.36 11.61 0.11
C ILE A 333 -13.30 10.08 0.03
N LEU A 334 -13.63 9.50 -1.13
CA LEU A 334 -13.33 8.11 -1.45
C LEU A 334 -12.08 8.08 -2.34
N PHE A 335 -11.00 7.49 -1.85
CA PHE A 335 -9.72 7.35 -2.55
C PHE A 335 -9.54 5.92 -3.08
N ILE A 336 -9.13 5.79 -4.34
CA ILE A 336 -8.83 4.50 -4.96
C ILE A 336 -7.43 4.59 -5.56
N ASP A 337 -6.48 3.88 -4.95
CA ASP A 337 -5.13 3.72 -5.51
C ASP A 337 -5.09 2.63 -6.56
N GLU A 338 -4.07 2.67 -7.43
CA GLU A 338 -3.89 1.73 -8.55
C GLU A 338 -5.18 1.54 -9.38
N ALA A 339 -5.90 2.65 -9.62
CA ALA A 339 -7.20 2.66 -10.25
C ALA A 339 -7.20 1.95 -11.61
N ASP A 340 -6.08 1.88 -12.33
CA ASP A 340 -5.92 1.09 -13.57
C ASP A 340 -6.21 -0.41 -13.42
N ALA A 341 -6.18 -0.98 -12.21
CA ALA A 341 -6.64 -2.35 -11.95
C ALA A 341 -8.18 -2.52 -12.08
N VAL A 342 -8.95 -1.46 -11.79
CA VAL A 342 -10.42 -1.39 -11.96
C VAL A 342 -10.79 -0.78 -13.31
N MET A 343 -10.03 0.22 -13.71
CA MET A 343 -10.30 1.13 -14.83
C MET A 343 -9.72 0.64 -16.16
N GLY A 344 -9.01 -0.48 -16.17
CA GLY A 344 -8.31 -1.01 -17.33
C GLY A 344 -9.25 -1.28 -18.51
N LYS A 345 -8.72 -1.10 -19.73
CA LYS A 345 -9.44 -1.45 -20.97
C LYS A 345 -9.98 -2.88 -20.89
N ARG A 346 -11.29 -3.03 -21.14
CA ARG A 346 -12.01 -4.31 -21.18
C ARG A 346 -11.20 -5.36 -21.95
N SER A 347 -10.99 -6.52 -21.35
CA SER A 347 -10.33 -7.63 -22.01
C SER A 347 -11.13 -8.05 -23.25
N ASN A 348 -10.44 -8.39 -24.35
CA ASN A 348 -11.10 -8.99 -25.51
C ASN A 348 -11.74 -10.32 -25.06
N VAL A 349 -13.06 -10.34 -24.99
CA VAL A 349 -13.85 -11.47 -24.52
C VAL A 349 -13.51 -12.72 -25.33
N LYS A 350 -12.87 -13.70 -24.68
CA LYS A 350 -12.61 -15.03 -25.26
C LYS A 350 -13.45 -16.10 -24.56
N ASP A 351 -13.72 -15.94 -23.26
CA ASP A 351 -14.51 -16.89 -22.48
C ASP A 351 -15.75 -16.23 -21.85
N SER A 352 -16.70 -17.08 -21.44
CA SER A 352 -17.82 -16.77 -20.55
C SER A 352 -17.40 -16.04 -19.27
N LYS A 353 -16.28 -16.45 -18.65
CA LYS A 353 -15.72 -15.83 -17.43
C LYS A 353 -15.34 -14.36 -17.64
N ASP A 354 -14.75 -14.03 -18.79
CA ASP A 354 -14.39 -12.64 -19.13
C ASP A 354 -15.63 -11.73 -19.17
N ARG A 355 -16.79 -12.25 -19.60
CA ARG A 355 -18.03 -11.45 -19.64
C ARG A 355 -18.53 -11.08 -18.26
N TYR A 356 -18.47 -12.02 -17.30
CA TYR A 356 -18.87 -11.73 -15.92
C TYR A 356 -17.92 -10.72 -15.25
N ALA A 357 -16.61 -10.89 -15.40
CA ALA A 357 -15.63 -9.93 -14.89
C ALA A 357 -15.82 -8.51 -15.47
N ASN A 358 -16.02 -8.39 -16.79
CA ASN A 358 -16.31 -7.11 -17.43
C ASN A 358 -17.67 -6.50 -17.00
N MET A 359 -18.63 -7.33 -16.56
CA MET A 359 -19.93 -6.89 -16.05
C MET A 359 -19.82 -6.36 -14.62
N ASP A 360 -19.15 -7.07 -13.71
CA ASP A 360 -18.87 -6.62 -12.34
C ASP A 360 -18.04 -5.33 -12.33
N VAL A 361 -17.03 -5.21 -13.21
CA VAL A 361 -16.29 -3.94 -13.41
C VAL A 361 -17.23 -2.84 -13.91
N SER A 362 -18.10 -3.12 -14.89
CA SER A 362 -19.04 -2.09 -15.39
C SER A 362 -20.04 -1.62 -14.33
N PHE A 363 -20.48 -2.51 -13.43
CA PHE A 363 -21.31 -2.17 -12.27
C PHE A 363 -20.54 -1.31 -11.27
N LEU A 364 -19.30 -1.69 -10.93
CA LEU A 364 -18.40 -0.91 -10.09
C LEU A 364 -18.22 0.51 -10.65
N LEU A 365 -17.89 0.67 -11.94
CA LEU A 365 -17.78 1.99 -12.59
C LEU A 365 -19.08 2.83 -12.48
N GLN A 366 -20.24 2.20 -12.64
CA GLN A 366 -21.53 2.88 -12.50
C GLN A 366 -21.82 3.29 -11.04
N ARG A 367 -21.34 2.54 -10.06
CA ARG A 367 -21.48 2.87 -8.63
C ARG A 367 -20.51 3.96 -8.19
N LEU A 368 -19.24 3.90 -8.64
CA LEU A 368 -18.25 4.99 -8.51
C LEU A 368 -18.82 6.33 -9.05
N GLU A 369 -19.47 6.28 -10.21
CA GLU A 369 -20.10 7.43 -10.89
C GLU A 369 -21.28 8.06 -10.12
N LYS A 370 -21.87 7.35 -9.15
CA LYS A 370 -23.01 7.78 -8.33
C LYS A 370 -22.64 8.26 -6.93
N PHE A 371 -21.39 8.12 -6.51
CA PHE A 371 -20.94 8.51 -5.18
C PHE A 371 -21.23 10.00 -4.91
N PRO A 372 -21.95 10.39 -3.85
CA PRO A 372 -22.32 11.80 -3.61
C PRO A 372 -21.20 12.65 -3.00
N GLY A 373 -20.01 12.09 -2.76
CA GLY A 373 -18.83 12.79 -2.26
C GLY A 373 -17.78 13.06 -3.34
N LEU A 374 -16.54 13.26 -2.89
CA LEU A 374 -15.37 13.45 -3.77
C LEU A 374 -14.67 12.11 -4.01
N LEU A 375 -14.76 11.58 -5.23
CA LEU A 375 -14.02 10.41 -5.67
C LEU A 375 -12.65 10.83 -6.21
N ILE A 376 -11.58 10.35 -5.59
CA ILE A 376 -10.20 10.55 -6.05
C ILE A 376 -9.61 9.22 -6.50
N LEU A 377 -9.35 9.11 -7.80
CA LEU A 377 -8.70 7.96 -8.41
C LEU A 377 -7.20 8.28 -8.55
N ALA A 378 -6.31 7.33 -8.24
CA ALA A 378 -4.88 7.46 -8.50
C ALA A 378 -4.38 6.36 -9.44
N THR A 379 -3.58 6.73 -10.44
CA THR A 379 -2.95 5.78 -11.37
C THR A 379 -1.52 6.16 -11.72
N ASN A 380 -0.72 5.17 -12.10
CA ASN A 380 0.57 5.37 -12.73
C ASN A 380 0.47 5.44 -14.28
N TYR A 381 -0.65 5.01 -14.87
CA TYR A 381 -0.80 4.73 -16.30
C TYR A 381 -2.11 5.28 -16.90
N GLU A 382 -2.22 6.61 -17.01
CA GLU A 382 -3.37 7.33 -17.63
C GLU A 382 -3.90 6.68 -18.93
N ARG A 383 -3.00 6.23 -19.81
CA ARG A 383 -3.32 5.67 -21.15
C ARG A 383 -4.05 4.31 -21.12
N ASN A 384 -4.08 3.64 -19.98
CA ASN A 384 -4.69 2.31 -19.82
C ASN A 384 -6.16 2.38 -19.40
N MET A 385 -6.68 3.57 -19.10
CA MET A 385 -8.04 3.79 -18.63
C MET A 385 -9.10 3.60 -19.74
N ASP A 386 -10.29 3.14 -19.34
CA ASP A 386 -11.50 3.12 -20.17
C ASP A 386 -11.93 4.53 -20.60
N GLU A 387 -12.11 4.72 -21.91
CA GLU A 387 -12.41 6.03 -22.50
C GLU A 387 -13.81 6.54 -22.11
N ALA A 388 -14.79 5.65 -21.94
CA ALA A 388 -16.15 6.04 -21.60
C ALA A 388 -16.23 6.51 -20.15
N PHE A 389 -15.45 5.94 -19.23
CA PHE A 389 -15.32 6.49 -17.88
C PHE A 389 -14.45 7.74 -17.84
N GLY A 390 -13.35 7.80 -18.61
CA GLY A 390 -12.51 9.00 -18.68
C GLY A 390 -13.27 10.29 -18.99
N ARG A 391 -14.31 10.22 -19.84
CA ARG A 391 -15.22 11.34 -20.15
C ARG A 391 -16.07 11.84 -18.97
N ARG A 392 -16.15 11.10 -17.87
CA ARG A 392 -16.92 11.42 -16.65
C ARG A 392 -16.07 12.11 -15.57
N ILE A 393 -14.75 12.06 -15.71
CA ILE A 393 -13.80 12.64 -14.76
C ILE A 393 -13.74 14.15 -14.99
N GLN A 394 -14.13 14.93 -13.99
CA GLN A 394 -14.20 16.40 -14.08
C GLN A 394 -12.81 17.06 -13.97
N THR A 395 -11.82 16.41 -13.36
CA THR A 395 -10.47 17.00 -13.20
C THR A 395 -9.36 15.97 -13.32
N TYR A 396 -8.40 16.27 -14.20
CA TYR A 396 -7.17 15.51 -14.42
C TYR A 396 -6.00 16.27 -13.78
N LEU A 397 -5.46 15.72 -12.69
CA LEU A 397 -4.33 16.29 -11.93
C LEU A 397 -3.04 15.51 -12.23
N HIS A 398 -2.18 16.11 -13.06
CA HIS A 398 -0.86 15.55 -13.32
C HIS A 398 0.09 15.94 -12.18
N ILE A 399 0.63 14.94 -11.47
CA ILE A 399 1.68 15.13 -10.45
C ILE A 399 3.03 14.71 -11.05
N PRO A 400 3.80 15.66 -11.62
CA PRO A 400 5.06 15.39 -12.31
C PRO A 400 6.17 14.95 -11.34
N LEU A 401 7.34 14.59 -11.90
CA LEU A 401 8.58 14.51 -11.12
C LEU A 401 8.90 15.89 -10.53
N PRO A 402 9.33 15.98 -9.25
CA PRO A 402 9.69 17.25 -8.63
C PRO A 402 10.91 17.87 -9.32
N ASN A 403 10.88 19.19 -9.53
CA ASN A 403 12.01 19.97 -10.03
C ASN A 403 13.15 20.05 -8.97
N GLU A 404 14.27 20.69 -9.30
CA GLU A 404 15.43 20.74 -8.39
C GLU A 404 15.13 21.45 -7.05
N GLU A 405 14.53 22.64 -7.08
CA GLU A 405 14.19 23.36 -5.85
C GLU A 405 13.16 22.58 -5.01
N GLN A 406 12.18 21.94 -5.66
CA GLN A 406 11.24 21.03 -5.00
C GLN A 406 11.96 19.83 -4.36
N ARG A 407 12.91 19.20 -5.05
CA ARG A 407 13.74 18.11 -4.46
C ARG A 407 14.56 18.58 -3.27
N LYS A 408 15.10 19.81 -3.31
CA LYS A 408 15.84 20.44 -2.19
C LYS A 408 14.93 20.67 -0.98
N HIS A 409 13.69 21.13 -1.21
CA HIS A 409 12.67 21.20 -0.15
C HIS A 409 12.31 19.81 0.40
N LEU A 410 12.14 18.79 -0.46
CA LEU A 410 11.87 17.41 -0.03
C LEU A 410 13.01 16.84 0.82
N TRP A 411 14.27 16.96 0.39
CA TRP A 411 15.44 16.54 1.19
C TRP A 411 15.53 17.28 2.54
N LYS A 412 15.10 18.54 2.61
CA LYS A 412 15.09 19.30 3.87
C LYS A 412 13.93 18.92 4.79
N ASN A 413 12.71 18.84 4.26
CA ASN A 413 11.48 18.73 5.04
C ASN A 413 11.18 17.28 5.48
N ILE A 414 11.61 16.28 4.72
CA ILE A 414 11.42 14.85 5.06
C ILE A 414 12.41 14.40 6.16
N LEU A 415 13.53 15.11 6.36
CA LEU A 415 14.50 14.75 7.39
C LEU A 415 13.88 14.96 8.80
N PRO A 416 13.80 13.90 9.64
CA PRO A 416 13.25 14.03 10.98
C PRO A 416 14.17 14.85 11.89
N LYS A 417 13.58 15.73 12.71
CA LYS A 417 14.25 16.72 13.57
C LYS A 417 15.47 16.24 14.40
N PRO A 418 15.54 14.99 14.91
CA PRO A 418 16.71 14.51 15.64
C PRO A 418 17.98 14.36 14.79
N TYR A 419 17.86 14.36 13.46
CA TYR A 419 18.98 14.17 12.53
C TYR A 419 19.33 15.46 11.80
N ALA A 420 20.60 15.61 11.45
CA ALA A 420 21.12 16.72 10.66
C ALA A 420 22.04 16.20 9.54
N TYR A 421 22.18 16.96 8.46
CA TYR A 421 23.22 16.69 7.46
C TYR A 421 24.58 17.22 7.94
N VAL A 422 25.68 16.54 7.58
CA VAL A 422 27.05 16.99 7.90
C VAL A 422 27.42 18.37 7.30
N SER A 423 26.67 18.83 6.29
CA SER A 423 26.83 20.16 5.68
C SER A 423 25.46 20.76 5.34
N PRO A 424 25.22 22.05 5.57
CA PRO A 424 23.95 22.71 5.26
C PRO A 424 23.63 22.73 3.75
N ASN A 425 24.64 22.58 2.89
CA ASN A 425 24.49 22.53 1.44
C ASN A 425 24.08 21.15 0.91
N MET A 426 24.12 20.11 1.75
CA MET A 426 23.83 18.73 1.33
C MET A 426 22.44 18.56 0.67
N PRO A 427 21.32 19.14 1.16
CA PRO A 427 20.02 19.04 0.47
C PRO A 427 20.03 19.59 -0.95
N ALA A 428 20.73 20.70 -1.19
CA ALA A 428 20.82 21.33 -2.50
C ALA A 428 21.72 20.51 -3.45
N ILE A 429 22.86 20.04 -2.95
CA ILE A 429 23.77 19.15 -3.69
C ILE A 429 23.05 17.84 -4.08
N LEU A 430 22.32 17.21 -3.16
CA LEU A 430 21.55 16.00 -3.44
C LEU A 430 20.43 16.24 -4.45
N ALA A 431 19.73 17.38 -4.34
CA ALA A 431 18.66 17.75 -5.26
C ALA A 431 19.17 17.99 -6.69
N HIS A 432 20.33 18.63 -6.84
CA HIS A 432 21.00 18.85 -8.12
C HIS A 432 21.50 17.53 -8.73
N GLN A 433 22.20 16.70 -7.96
CA GLN A 433 22.89 15.50 -8.47
C GLN A 433 21.92 14.33 -8.71
N PHE A 434 20.81 14.23 -7.99
CA PHE A 434 19.92 13.05 -8.04
C PHE A 434 18.46 13.43 -8.36
N ALA A 435 18.02 13.04 -9.56
CA ALA A 435 16.65 13.20 -10.03
C ALA A 435 15.71 12.14 -9.40
N MET A 436 15.32 12.37 -8.15
CA MET A 436 14.50 11.47 -7.33
C MET A 436 13.10 12.03 -7.05
N THR A 437 12.11 11.16 -6.85
CA THR A 437 10.78 11.54 -6.33
C THR A 437 10.75 11.52 -4.80
N GLY A 438 9.72 12.12 -4.19
CA GLY A 438 9.55 12.15 -2.73
C GLY A 438 9.63 10.77 -2.08
N GLY A 439 9.00 9.75 -2.67
CA GLY A 439 9.06 8.38 -2.15
C GLY A 439 10.47 7.77 -2.15
N HIS A 440 11.29 8.06 -3.17
CA HIS A 440 12.69 7.62 -3.19
C HIS A 440 13.51 8.36 -2.10
N ILE A 441 13.31 9.67 -1.95
CA ILE A 441 13.98 10.49 -0.93
C ILE A 441 13.62 9.99 0.47
N GLN A 442 12.33 9.71 0.73
CA GLN A 442 11.85 9.18 2.01
C GLN A 442 12.44 7.78 2.32
N ASN A 443 12.51 6.89 1.32
CA ASN A 443 13.15 5.58 1.49
C ASN A 443 14.65 5.71 1.81
N ILE A 444 15.38 6.57 1.09
CA ILE A 444 16.81 6.81 1.34
C ILE A 444 17.02 7.39 2.74
N LEU A 445 16.24 8.40 3.13
CA LEU A 445 16.35 9.02 4.46
C LEU A 445 15.98 8.08 5.59
N LYS A 446 14.95 7.24 5.44
CA LYS A 446 14.60 6.21 6.42
C LYS A 446 15.77 5.25 6.66
N GLN A 447 16.38 4.75 5.59
CA GLN A 447 17.54 3.85 5.68
C GLN A 447 18.78 4.56 6.23
N ALA A 448 19.04 5.80 5.80
CA ALA A 448 20.16 6.61 6.28
C ALA A 448 20.08 6.91 7.79
N CYS A 449 18.89 7.25 8.29
CA CYS A 449 18.66 7.48 9.72
C CYS A 449 18.81 6.19 10.54
N LEU A 450 18.35 5.05 10.02
CA LEU A 450 18.55 3.74 10.68
C LEU A 450 20.03 3.34 10.74
N HIS A 451 20.80 3.60 9.68
CA HIS A 451 22.26 3.38 9.66
C HIS A 451 22.96 4.30 10.67
N ALA A 452 22.65 5.59 10.65
CA ALA A 452 23.23 6.55 11.60
C ALA A 452 22.86 6.19 13.05
N ALA A 453 21.63 5.74 13.33
CA ALA A 453 21.24 5.22 14.64
C ALA A 453 22.06 3.98 15.05
N SER A 454 22.31 3.05 14.13
CA SER A 454 23.19 1.89 14.36
C SER A 454 24.63 2.31 14.70
N ASP A 455 25.08 3.44 14.15
CA ASP A 455 26.39 4.04 14.43
C ASP A 455 26.38 4.99 15.66
N ASN A 456 25.24 5.10 16.37
CA ASN A 456 25.01 6.07 17.45
C ASN A 456 25.26 7.54 17.04
N SER A 457 25.02 7.87 15.77
CA SER A 457 25.16 9.19 15.18
C SER A 457 23.81 9.81 14.82
N THR A 458 23.67 11.11 15.06
CA THR A 458 22.58 11.95 14.55
C THR A 458 22.95 12.71 13.28
N VAL A 459 24.19 12.57 12.79
CA VAL A 459 24.71 13.30 11.64
C VAL A 459 24.79 12.39 10.41
N LEU A 460 24.10 12.79 9.34
CA LEU A 460 24.11 12.09 8.05
C LEU A 460 25.31 12.53 7.20
N GLU A 461 26.25 11.60 6.99
CA GLU A 461 27.37 11.73 6.07
C GLU A 461 27.00 11.17 4.69
N PHE A 462 27.56 11.75 3.63
CA PHE A 462 27.28 11.27 2.27
C PHE A 462 27.76 9.83 2.06
N ASN A 463 29.07 9.58 2.18
CA ASN A 463 29.68 8.28 1.86
C ASN A 463 29.13 7.12 2.72
N ARG A 464 28.88 7.39 4.01
CA ARG A 464 28.51 6.38 5.00
C ARG A 464 27.00 6.16 5.06
N HIS A 465 26.22 7.23 5.25
CA HIS A 465 24.80 7.12 5.55
C HIS A 465 23.88 7.28 4.33
N LEU A 466 24.30 7.95 3.25
CA LEU A 466 23.41 8.25 2.10
C LEU A 466 23.76 7.50 0.80
N GLU A 467 25.03 7.52 0.40
CA GLU A 467 25.52 6.96 -0.86
C GLU A 467 25.15 5.47 -1.06
N PRO A 468 25.23 4.58 -0.04
CA PRO A 468 24.84 3.18 -0.19
C PRO A 468 23.37 3.00 -0.57
N TYR A 469 22.47 3.80 0.00
CA TYR A 469 21.03 3.73 -0.27
C TYR A 469 20.64 4.44 -1.56
N ILE A 470 21.36 5.51 -1.94
CA ILE A 470 21.25 6.10 -3.28
C ILE A 470 21.65 5.04 -4.33
N LYS A 471 22.79 4.36 -4.17
CA LYS A 471 23.22 3.25 -5.04
C LYS A 471 22.16 2.15 -5.13
N SER A 472 21.54 1.76 -4.01
CA SER A 472 20.45 0.77 -3.97
C SER A 472 19.23 1.22 -4.78
N GLU A 473 18.76 2.47 -4.63
CA GLU A 473 17.62 3.00 -5.39
C GLU A 473 17.90 3.15 -6.89
N TYR A 474 19.14 3.47 -7.28
CA TYR A 474 19.55 3.45 -8.68
C TYR A 474 19.58 2.02 -9.26
N ALA A 475 20.11 1.06 -8.50
CA ALA A 475 20.14 -0.36 -8.89
C ALA A 475 18.74 -0.95 -9.10
N LYS A 476 17.77 -0.64 -8.22
CA LYS A 476 16.36 -1.05 -8.37
C LYS A 476 15.72 -0.60 -9.69
N LYS A 477 16.19 0.50 -10.27
CA LYS A 477 15.70 1.06 -11.53
C LYS A 477 16.46 0.55 -12.77
N ASN A 478 17.46 -0.32 -12.59
CA ASN A 478 18.44 -0.69 -13.62
C ASN A 478 19.17 0.53 -14.22
N ILE A 479 19.40 1.58 -13.42
CA ILE A 479 20.14 2.77 -13.85
C ILE A 479 21.55 2.71 -13.26
N THR A 480 22.58 2.81 -14.11
CA THR A 480 23.97 2.84 -13.66
C THR A 480 24.23 4.06 -12.77
N TYR A 481 24.52 3.82 -11.49
CA TYR A 481 25.01 4.86 -10.59
C TYR A 481 26.41 5.33 -11.03
N THR A 482 26.57 6.63 -11.25
CA THR A 482 27.88 7.26 -11.49
C THR A 482 28.27 8.10 -10.27
N PRO A 483 29.45 7.87 -9.66
CA PRO A 483 29.85 8.60 -8.46
C PRO A 483 30.10 10.09 -8.77
N PRO A 484 29.45 11.03 -8.07
CA PRO A 484 29.64 12.46 -8.31
C PRO A 484 31.05 12.91 -7.94
N ARG A 485 31.87 13.20 -8.95
CA ARG A 485 33.33 13.44 -8.83
C ARG A 485 33.73 14.56 -7.85
N ASN A 486 32.83 15.50 -7.56
CA ASN A 486 33.10 16.70 -6.76
C ASN A 486 32.29 16.79 -5.45
N ILE A 487 31.46 15.82 -5.07
CA ILE A 487 30.52 15.99 -3.93
C ILE A 487 31.25 16.38 -2.62
N LEU A 488 32.35 15.70 -2.27
CA LEU A 488 33.09 16.00 -1.04
C LEU A 488 33.62 17.44 -1.02
N THR A 489 34.00 17.98 -2.17
CA THR A 489 34.46 19.37 -2.31
C THR A 489 33.29 20.35 -2.24
N LEU A 490 32.14 20.03 -2.84
CA LEU A 490 30.93 20.87 -2.76
C LEU A 490 30.38 20.96 -1.33
N LEU A 491 30.51 19.89 -0.54
CA LEU A 491 30.09 19.86 0.87
C LEU A 491 30.93 20.77 1.79
N GLN A 492 32.15 21.13 1.36
CA GLN A 492 33.07 22.03 2.07
C GLN A 492 32.88 23.51 1.72
N LEU A 493 32.01 23.84 0.76
CA LEU A 493 31.69 25.23 0.41
C LEU A 493 30.72 25.84 1.43
N GLU A 494 30.86 27.13 1.69
CA GLU A 494 29.84 27.90 2.39
C GLU A 494 28.57 28.09 1.52
N PRO A 495 27.36 28.30 2.09
CA PRO A 495 26.13 28.41 1.31
C PRO A 495 26.17 29.46 0.18
N LYS A 496 26.80 30.62 0.42
CA LYS A 496 26.99 31.66 -0.60
C LYS A 496 27.93 31.21 -1.73
N GLU A 497 29.00 30.49 -1.38
CA GLU A 497 29.96 29.96 -2.36
C GLU A 497 29.35 28.83 -3.19
N TYR A 498 28.46 28.01 -2.61
CA TYR A 498 27.73 26.99 -3.36
C TYR A 498 26.72 27.60 -4.34
N THR A 499 25.96 28.63 -3.93
CA THR A 499 25.08 29.39 -4.83
C THR A 499 25.86 30.02 -5.98
N GLN A 500 27.00 30.64 -5.69
CA GLN A 500 27.86 31.23 -6.71
C GLN A 500 28.48 30.17 -7.64
N TYR A 501 28.91 29.02 -7.11
CA TYR A 501 29.36 27.87 -7.92
C TYR A 501 28.28 27.44 -8.91
N LYS A 502 27.02 27.36 -8.46
CA LYS A 502 25.88 26.99 -9.31
C LYS A 502 25.66 27.99 -10.43
N TYR A 503 25.73 29.31 -10.17
CA TYR A 503 25.63 30.32 -11.23
C TYR A 503 26.69 30.14 -12.33
N TRP A 504 27.92 29.78 -11.97
CA TRP A 504 28.98 29.49 -12.95
C TRP A 504 28.76 28.17 -13.69
N ALA A 505 28.28 27.12 -13.00
CA ALA A 505 28.02 25.81 -13.59
C ALA A 505 26.85 25.86 -14.60
N ASP A 506 25.73 26.47 -14.21
CA ASP A 506 24.49 26.54 -15.01
C ASP A 506 24.61 27.49 -16.22
N ALA A 507 25.57 28.42 -16.21
CA ALA A 507 25.77 29.38 -17.29
C ALA A 507 26.58 28.84 -18.49
N LEU A 508 27.03 27.56 -18.45
CA LEU A 508 27.62 26.87 -19.59
C LEU A 508 26.59 26.01 -20.36
N PRO A 509 26.62 26.01 -21.71
CA PRO A 509 25.92 25.00 -22.49
C PRO A 509 26.48 23.60 -22.25
N GLU A 510 25.63 22.56 -22.26
CA GLU A 510 25.99 21.15 -21.97
C GLU A 510 27.18 20.58 -22.76
N LYS A 511 27.51 21.18 -23.92
CA LYS A 511 28.60 20.75 -24.81
C LYS A 511 29.97 21.33 -24.45
N ILE A 512 30.04 22.29 -23.51
CA ILE A 512 31.26 23.00 -23.13
C ILE A 512 31.55 22.72 -21.65
N SER A 513 32.81 22.42 -21.33
CA SER A 513 33.26 22.15 -19.96
C SER A 513 34.36 23.12 -19.52
N PHE A 514 34.41 23.49 -18.25
CA PHE A 514 35.50 24.31 -17.72
C PHE A 514 36.83 23.55 -17.69
N MET A 515 37.93 24.22 -18.03
CA MET A 515 39.29 23.70 -17.91
C MET A 515 40.18 24.69 -17.12
N PRO A 516 40.65 24.34 -15.90
CA PRO A 516 40.45 23.07 -15.19
C PRO A 516 38.99 22.85 -14.74
N SER A 517 38.60 21.60 -14.49
CA SER A 517 37.23 21.25 -14.09
C SER A 517 36.79 21.82 -12.73
N ARG A 518 37.74 22.22 -11.88
CA ARG A 518 37.49 22.94 -10.61
C ARG A 518 37.39 24.46 -10.76
N LEU A 519 37.50 25.01 -11.97
CA LEU A 519 37.50 26.47 -12.16
C LEU A 519 36.25 27.17 -11.54
N PRO A 520 35.01 26.62 -11.60
CA PRO A 520 33.85 27.22 -10.94
C PRO A 520 33.96 27.28 -9.41
N GLU A 521 34.63 26.31 -8.79
CA GLU A 521 34.88 26.28 -7.34
C GLU A 521 35.85 27.38 -6.93
N TYR A 522 36.89 27.62 -7.74
CA TYR A 522 37.84 28.69 -7.49
C TYR A 522 37.20 30.07 -7.72
N LEU A 523 36.40 30.21 -8.79
CA LEU A 523 35.62 31.43 -9.03
C LEU A 523 34.66 31.71 -7.88
N SER A 524 33.95 30.70 -7.36
CA SER A 524 32.94 30.92 -6.32
C SER A 524 33.51 31.31 -4.94
N LYS A 525 34.73 30.89 -4.64
CA LYS A 525 35.50 31.34 -3.46
C LYS A 525 36.12 32.74 -3.63
N CYS A 526 36.28 33.22 -4.86
CA CYS A 526 37.02 34.45 -5.15
C CYS A 526 36.12 35.66 -5.44
N ILE A 527 34.95 35.50 -6.07
CA ILE A 527 34.05 36.60 -6.44
C ILE A 527 32.60 36.24 -6.19
N ASN A 528 31.80 37.19 -5.68
CA ASN A 528 30.35 37.07 -5.52
C ASN A 528 29.68 37.95 -6.58
N LEU A 529 28.79 37.39 -7.40
CA LEU A 529 28.08 38.06 -8.49
C LEU A 529 26.62 37.62 -8.50
N SER A 530 25.73 38.44 -9.05
CA SER A 530 24.37 37.98 -9.34
C SER A 530 24.35 37.02 -10.53
N GLN A 531 23.32 36.15 -10.57
CA GLN A 531 23.11 35.23 -11.69
C GLN A 531 23.05 35.96 -13.05
N ASN A 532 22.45 37.16 -13.10
CA ASN A 532 22.35 37.96 -14.31
C ASN A 532 23.72 38.47 -14.79
N GLU A 533 24.62 38.85 -13.88
CA GLU A 533 25.98 39.26 -14.23
C GLU A 533 26.77 38.07 -14.77
N VAL A 534 26.70 36.91 -14.12
CA VAL A 534 27.36 35.67 -14.61
C VAL A 534 26.83 35.27 -15.99
N VAL A 535 25.52 35.26 -16.20
CA VAL A 535 24.92 34.96 -17.52
C VAL A 535 25.31 36.00 -18.57
N THR A 536 25.41 37.28 -18.21
CA THR A 536 25.84 38.36 -19.15
C THR A 536 27.31 38.21 -19.53
N LEU A 537 28.18 37.93 -18.55
CA LEU A 537 29.59 37.61 -18.77
C LEU A 537 29.73 36.41 -19.71
N MET A 538 29.05 35.29 -19.42
CA MET A 538 29.13 34.08 -20.23
C MET A 538 28.59 34.30 -21.65
N LYS A 539 27.48 35.03 -21.83
CA LYS A 539 26.99 35.44 -23.16
C LYS A 539 28.00 36.28 -23.96
N SER A 540 28.86 37.06 -23.30
CA SER A 540 29.93 37.82 -23.97
C SER A 540 31.13 36.95 -24.39
N ILE A 541 31.31 35.79 -23.76
CA ILE A 541 32.45 34.89 -23.97
C ILE A 541 32.13 33.76 -24.96
N LEU A 542 30.93 33.17 -24.84
CA LEU A 542 30.51 31.97 -25.59
C LEU A 542 30.66 32.08 -27.12
N PRO A 543 30.29 33.19 -27.80
CA PRO A 543 30.43 33.31 -29.25
C PRO A 543 31.88 33.16 -29.74
N THR A 544 32.86 33.59 -28.94
CA THR A 544 34.30 33.45 -29.26
C THR A 544 34.78 32.00 -29.15
N VAL A 545 34.08 31.17 -28.37
CA VAL A 545 34.44 29.77 -28.12
C VAL A 545 33.75 28.84 -29.12
N GLU A 546 32.45 29.06 -29.37
CA GLU A 546 31.67 28.31 -30.37
C GLU A 546 32.25 28.44 -31.78
N GLY A 547 32.68 29.64 -32.17
CA GLY A 547 33.37 29.88 -33.46
C GLY A 547 34.75 29.22 -33.59
N SER A 548 35.28 28.59 -32.53
CA SER A 548 36.63 27.99 -32.51
C SER A 548 36.64 26.46 -32.31
N GLN A 549 35.47 25.80 -32.38
CA GLN A 549 35.27 24.35 -32.16
C GLN A 549 35.86 23.78 -30.85
N LYS A 550 36.07 24.62 -29.83
CA LYS A 550 36.61 24.16 -28.53
C LYS A 550 35.48 23.68 -27.61
N SER A 551 35.55 22.41 -27.20
CA SER A 551 34.69 21.81 -26.17
C SER A 551 35.05 22.19 -24.73
N THR A 552 36.06 23.06 -24.55
CA THR A 552 36.56 23.48 -23.24
C THR A 552 36.72 25.00 -23.13
N LEU A 553 36.30 25.55 -21.99
CA LEU A 553 36.45 26.96 -21.63
C LEU A 553 37.57 27.11 -20.59
N GLY A 554 38.67 27.76 -21.00
CA GLY A 554 39.78 28.10 -20.12
C GLY A 554 39.51 29.35 -19.26
N PHE A 555 40.39 29.63 -18.30
CA PHE A 555 40.29 30.80 -17.43
C PHE A 555 40.51 32.14 -18.15
N GLU A 556 41.42 32.23 -19.14
CA GLU A 556 41.80 33.53 -19.74
C GLU A 556 40.65 34.31 -20.43
N PRO A 557 39.73 33.69 -21.21
CA PRO A 557 38.53 34.38 -21.70
C PRO A 557 37.65 34.94 -20.57
N ILE A 558 37.45 34.15 -19.51
CA ILE A 558 36.68 34.54 -18.32
C ILE A 558 37.38 35.70 -17.59
N ARG A 559 38.71 35.62 -17.44
CA ARG A 559 39.57 36.63 -16.82
C ARG A 559 39.46 37.99 -17.53
N SER A 560 39.48 37.99 -18.87
CA SER A 560 39.34 39.20 -19.68
C SER A 560 37.97 39.86 -19.52
N ALA A 561 36.89 39.06 -19.55
CA ALA A 561 35.53 39.56 -19.34
C ALA A 561 35.30 40.05 -17.90
N LEU A 562 35.74 39.27 -16.90
CA LEU A 562 35.65 39.64 -15.49
C LEU A 562 36.42 40.94 -15.19
N LYS A 563 37.61 41.12 -15.76
CA LYS A 563 38.39 42.36 -15.56
C LYS A 563 37.60 43.59 -16.02
N LYS A 564 37.06 43.57 -17.24
CA LYS A 564 36.21 44.67 -17.76
C LYS A 564 34.98 44.93 -16.90
N HIS A 565 34.37 43.87 -16.37
CA HIS A 565 33.20 43.97 -15.50
C HIS A 565 33.55 44.54 -14.11
N CYS A 566 34.68 44.14 -13.53
CA CYS A 566 35.18 44.71 -12.27
C CYS A 566 35.54 46.19 -12.43
N GLU A 567 36.17 46.57 -13.55
CA GLU A 567 36.46 47.96 -13.91
C GLU A 567 35.19 48.81 -14.07
N ALA A 568 34.13 48.25 -14.66
CA ALA A 568 32.84 48.94 -14.82
C ALA A 568 32.06 49.08 -13.49
N ASN A 569 32.14 48.09 -12.59
CA ASN A 569 31.34 48.00 -11.37
C ASN A 569 32.12 48.34 -10.07
N GLN A 570 33.32 48.94 -10.17
CA GLN A 570 34.18 49.32 -9.04
C GLN A 570 34.54 48.15 -8.08
N ILE A 571 34.67 46.94 -8.62
CA ILE A 571 35.03 45.74 -7.84
C ILE A 571 36.57 45.60 -7.80
N ASP A 572 37.13 45.29 -6.63
CA ASP A 572 38.59 45.11 -6.46
C ASP A 572 39.12 43.88 -7.20
N TRP A 573 39.58 44.13 -8.43
CA TRP A 573 40.23 43.16 -9.28
C TRP A 573 41.58 42.65 -8.72
N GLN A 574 42.31 43.45 -7.95
CA GLN A 574 43.62 43.04 -7.42
C GLN A 574 43.45 41.99 -6.33
N ALA A 575 42.53 42.20 -5.38
CA ALA A 575 42.21 41.21 -4.35
C ALA A 575 41.67 39.90 -4.96
N PHE A 576 40.81 39.99 -5.99
CA PHE A 576 40.35 38.81 -6.76
C PHE A 576 41.52 38.06 -7.41
N ALA A 577 42.36 38.77 -8.17
CA ALA A 577 43.47 38.16 -8.92
C ALA A 577 44.50 37.50 -7.99
N GLN A 578 44.79 38.08 -6.83
CA GLN A 578 45.67 37.47 -5.82
C GLN A 578 45.09 36.14 -5.29
N LYS A 579 43.82 36.10 -4.87
CA LYS A 579 43.16 34.87 -4.42
C LYS A 579 43.13 33.81 -5.52
N MET A 580 42.75 34.20 -6.74
CA MET A 580 42.63 33.27 -7.87
C MET A 580 43.98 32.67 -8.28
N ASN A 581 45.05 33.47 -8.26
CA ASN A 581 46.41 32.98 -8.52
C ASN A 581 46.89 31.98 -7.44
N ALA A 582 46.49 32.16 -6.18
CA ALA A 582 46.81 31.21 -5.10
C ALA A 582 46.15 29.84 -5.32
N PHE A 583 44.91 29.80 -5.80
CA PHE A 583 44.22 28.54 -6.15
C PHE A 583 44.78 27.89 -7.43
N MET A 584 45.10 28.67 -8.46
CA MET A 584 45.63 28.16 -9.73
C MET A 584 47.12 27.79 -9.70
N GLY A 585 47.91 28.39 -8.80
CA GLY A 585 49.35 28.13 -8.69
C GLY A 585 49.72 26.76 -8.13
N ASN A 586 48.79 26.11 -7.42
CA ASN A 586 49.04 24.86 -6.68
C ASN A 586 48.85 23.58 -7.51
N THR A 587 48.62 23.69 -8.83
CA THR A 587 48.35 22.53 -9.72
C THR A 587 49.46 22.22 -10.73
N GLY A 588 50.68 22.77 -10.54
CA GLY A 588 51.77 22.69 -11.51
C GLY A 588 52.87 21.66 -11.21
N SER A 589 52.64 20.37 -11.48
CA SER A 589 53.75 19.42 -11.67
C SER A 589 54.38 19.64 -13.06
N LYS A 590 55.70 19.87 -13.13
CA LYS A 590 56.43 20.13 -14.39
C LYS A 590 56.26 18.97 -15.40
N PRO A 591 56.01 19.24 -16.70
CA PRO A 591 56.13 18.22 -17.72
C PRO A 591 57.61 17.88 -17.96
N ALA A 592 57.94 16.59 -17.94
CA ALA A 592 59.28 16.13 -18.31
C ALA A 592 59.45 16.16 -19.84
N SER A 593 60.48 16.86 -20.32
CA SER A 593 60.93 16.77 -21.71
C SER A 593 62.16 15.86 -21.80
N SER A 594 62.06 14.83 -22.64
CA SER A 594 63.17 13.90 -22.94
C SER A 594 64.28 14.62 -23.72
N PRO A 595 65.57 14.47 -23.35
CA PRO A 595 66.68 15.00 -24.14
C PRO A 595 67.11 14.03 -25.24
N ALA A 596 67.23 14.53 -26.48
CA ALA A 596 67.78 13.79 -27.60
C ALA A 596 69.31 13.96 -27.71
N SER A 597 70.01 12.83 -27.56
CA SER A 597 71.29 12.47 -28.19
C SER A 597 72.17 13.56 -28.85
N LYS A 598 73.28 13.93 -28.18
CA LYS A 598 74.55 14.29 -28.86
C LYS A 598 75.74 13.66 -28.12
N LYS A 599 76.78 13.28 -28.88
CA LYS A 599 77.85 12.35 -28.48
C LYS A 599 79.05 13.03 -27.79
N THR A 600 79.79 12.22 -27.00
CA THR A 600 81.23 12.34 -26.64
C THR A 600 81.64 13.56 -25.79
N LYS A 601 82.56 13.48 -24.80
CA LYS A 601 83.66 12.53 -24.54
C LYS A 601 84.07 12.51 -23.04
N GLU A 602 84.77 11.45 -22.61
CA GLU A 602 85.80 11.38 -21.53
C GLU A 602 85.50 11.77 -20.04
N LYS A 603 85.19 10.76 -19.20
CA LYS A 603 85.96 10.21 -18.04
C LYS A 603 86.91 11.11 -17.18
N PRO A 604 87.20 10.76 -15.89
CA PRO A 604 86.33 10.44 -14.72
C PRO A 604 86.90 11.04 -13.38
N VAL A 605 86.52 10.50 -12.19
CA VAL A 605 87.19 10.63 -10.85
C VAL A 605 86.86 11.96 -10.09
N ASP A 606 86.67 12.06 -8.76
CA ASP A 606 86.89 11.14 -7.62
C ASP A 606 85.80 11.21 -6.50
N LYS A 607 85.89 10.29 -5.53
CA LYS A 607 85.16 10.30 -4.23
C LYS A 607 85.76 11.29 -3.22
N LYS A 608 84.94 11.76 -2.26
CA LYS A 608 85.36 11.90 -0.85
C LYS A 608 84.19 11.88 0.13
N THR A 609 84.46 11.41 1.35
CA THR A 609 83.52 11.08 2.43
C THR A 609 83.99 11.65 3.76
N GLU A 610 83.08 12.21 4.56
CA GLU A 610 83.19 12.51 6.02
C GLU A 610 81.74 12.66 6.54
N LYS A 611 81.13 11.73 7.29
CA LYS A 611 81.27 11.29 8.72
C LYS A 611 80.76 12.30 9.78
N ALA A 612 79.54 12.01 10.30
CA ALA A 612 79.12 11.72 11.71
C ALA A 612 79.83 12.42 12.90
N PRO A 613 79.18 12.67 14.08
CA PRO A 613 78.19 11.84 14.82
C PRO A 613 76.83 12.56 15.11
N GLU A 614 75.67 11.94 15.42
CA GLU A 614 75.26 10.85 16.34
C GLU A 614 74.78 11.36 17.73
N GLU A 615 73.46 11.22 18.01
CA GLU A 615 72.96 10.63 19.26
C GLU A 615 71.48 10.24 19.17
N ALA A 616 71.11 9.14 19.84
CA ALA A 616 69.75 8.59 19.91
C ALA A 616 69.61 7.74 21.20
N PRO A 617 68.37 7.51 21.67
CA PRO A 617 67.98 6.13 22.01
C PRO A 617 66.49 5.84 21.74
N LYS A 618 65.97 4.61 21.59
CA LYS A 618 66.43 3.23 21.31
C LYS A 618 65.14 2.37 21.40
N ALA A 619 64.99 1.33 20.57
CA ALA A 619 63.95 0.30 20.74
C ALA A 619 64.47 -1.07 20.25
N PRO A 620 64.19 -2.17 20.97
CA PRO A 620 64.33 -3.54 20.42
C PRO A 620 63.23 -4.53 20.91
N PRO A 621 63.16 -5.80 20.42
CA PRO A 621 63.42 -6.32 19.06
C PRO A 621 62.39 -7.38 18.54
N THR A 622 62.62 -7.89 17.33
CA THR A 622 61.89 -8.97 16.59
C THR A 622 62.38 -10.40 16.96
N PRO A 623 61.80 -11.54 16.43
CA PRO A 623 62.19 -12.09 15.10
C PRO A 623 61.19 -12.99 14.30
N GLN A 624 60.93 -12.58 13.04
CA GLN A 624 60.98 -13.29 11.72
C GLN A 624 60.56 -14.77 11.41
N LYS A 625 60.22 -14.97 10.10
CA LYS A 625 60.34 -16.18 9.19
C LYS A 625 59.18 -17.21 9.21
N ILE A 626 58.70 -17.86 8.12
CA ILE A 626 59.13 -18.17 6.70
C ILE A 626 57.91 -18.29 5.73
N THR A 627 58.13 -18.21 4.40
CA THR A 627 57.22 -18.46 3.24
C THR A 627 57.76 -19.61 2.33
N PRO A 628 57.12 -20.12 1.23
CA PRO A 628 55.69 -20.31 0.84
C PRO A 628 55.37 -21.67 0.09
N THR A 629 54.06 -22.01 -0.15
CA THR A 629 53.47 -22.76 -1.33
C THR A 629 53.90 -24.23 -1.69
N PRO A 630 53.15 -25.01 -2.54
CA PRO A 630 51.70 -25.15 -2.79
C PRO A 630 51.19 -26.67 -2.80
N PRO A 631 50.35 -27.26 -3.71
CA PRO A 631 49.36 -28.31 -3.37
C PRO A 631 49.72 -29.76 -3.85
N PRO A 632 48.87 -30.82 -3.65
CA PRO A 632 47.97 -31.27 -4.74
C PRO A 632 46.66 -32.04 -4.35
N THR A 633 46.01 -32.56 -5.40
CA THR A 633 44.71 -33.24 -5.64
C THR A 633 44.42 -34.67 -5.11
N LYS A 634 43.10 -34.99 -5.11
CA LYS A 634 42.39 -36.19 -5.66
C LYS A 634 42.00 -37.44 -4.81
N GLU A 635 40.78 -37.89 -5.12
CA GLU A 635 40.28 -39.27 -5.32
C GLU A 635 39.69 -40.16 -4.17
N GLN A 636 38.36 -40.36 -4.29
CA GLN A 636 37.65 -41.65 -4.46
C GLN A 636 37.28 -42.58 -3.27
N ASN A 637 35.99 -43.00 -3.36
CA ASN A 637 35.47 -44.38 -3.24
C ASN A 637 34.70 -44.90 -2.00
N LEU A 638 33.40 -45.13 -2.26
CA LEU A 638 32.66 -46.40 -2.15
C LEU A 638 31.96 -46.86 -0.84
N VAL A 639 30.65 -47.06 -1.02
CA VAL A 639 29.80 -48.21 -0.59
C VAL A 639 29.04 -48.14 0.76
N PRO A 640 27.78 -48.65 0.81
CA PRO A 640 26.73 -48.10 1.68
C PRO A 640 26.13 -49.14 2.66
N PRO A 641 24.79 -49.29 2.83
CA PRO A 641 24.13 -49.12 4.12
C PRO A 641 23.85 -50.44 4.87
N THR A 642 23.55 -50.32 6.16
CA THR A 642 22.92 -51.40 6.95
C THR A 642 21.48 -51.04 7.32
N SER A 643 20.59 -52.01 7.13
CA SER A 643 19.16 -51.93 7.43
C SER A 643 18.85 -52.24 8.89
N THR A 644 17.69 -51.80 9.37
CA THR A 644 16.83 -52.64 10.24
C THR A 644 15.38 -52.12 10.23
N ASN A 645 14.47 -52.98 10.71
CA ASN A 645 13.06 -53.04 10.31
C ASN A 645 12.10 -52.57 11.43
N ASN A 646 10.79 -52.52 11.12
CA ASN A 646 9.64 -52.35 12.03
C ASN A 646 9.37 -50.90 12.53
N GLY A 647 8.12 -50.44 12.72
CA GLY A 647 6.81 -51.04 12.43
C GLY A 647 5.69 -50.43 13.30
N ALA A 648 4.47 -50.31 12.74
CA ALA A 648 3.21 -49.85 13.36
C ALA A 648 3.02 -48.34 13.67
N GLY A 649 1.75 -47.89 13.56
CA GLY A 649 1.17 -46.67 14.15
C GLY A 649 -0.14 -47.06 14.88
N PRO A 650 -1.13 -46.16 15.16
CA PRO A 650 -1.19 -44.72 14.88
C PRO A 650 -1.71 -43.83 16.05
N SER A 651 -1.86 -42.51 15.78
CA SER A 651 -2.83 -41.55 16.39
C SER A 651 -2.45 -40.67 17.61
N SER A 652 -3.17 -39.53 17.69
CA SER A 652 -3.18 -38.45 18.70
C SER A 652 -2.08 -37.37 18.61
N SER A 653 -2.41 -36.16 19.10
CA SER A 653 -1.87 -34.86 18.67
C SER A 653 -1.37 -33.97 19.81
N GLU A 654 -0.26 -33.27 19.63
CA GLU A 654 0.15 -32.12 20.45
C GLU A 654 1.04 -31.13 19.66
N TYR A 655 1.22 -29.90 20.15
CA TYR A 655 1.46 -28.70 19.33
C TYR A 655 2.35 -27.67 20.07
N ALA A 656 3.37 -27.01 19.52
CA ALA A 656 4.13 -27.17 18.26
C ALA A 656 5.47 -26.37 18.38
N PRO A 657 6.32 -26.35 17.34
CA PRO A 657 6.79 -25.04 16.85
C PRO A 657 6.55 -24.85 15.34
N PRO A 658 6.45 -23.60 14.84
CA PRO A 658 6.20 -23.33 13.44
C PRO A 658 7.39 -23.77 12.56
N PRO A 659 7.14 -24.41 11.40
CA PRO A 659 8.21 -24.69 10.45
C PRO A 659 8.74 -23.40 9.79
N PRO A 660 10.02 -23.38 9.36
CA PRO A 660 10.58 -22.28 8.56
C PRO A 660 9.82 -22.10 7.23
N PRO A 661 9.98 -20.95 6.53
CA PRO A 661 9.23 -20.64 5.31
C PRO A 661 9.24 -21.78 4.29
N SER A 662 8.05 -22.21 3.88
CA SER A 662 7.81 -23.52 3.30
C SER A 662 8.56 -23.76 1.98
N GLU A 663 9.46 -24.73 1.98
CA GLU A 663 10.16 -25.26 0.79
C GLU A 663 9.18 -25.81 -0.27
N TYR A 664 8.00 -26.24 0.17
CA TYR A 664 6.94 -26.83 -0.66
C TYR A 664 5.60 -26.12 -0.45
N THR A 665 4.80 -26.01 -1.51
CA THR A 665 3.40 -25.60 -1.48
C THR A 665 2.51 -26.84 -1.60
N ILE A 666 1.50 -26.98 -0.75
CA ILE A 666 0.59 -28.13 -0.76
C ILE A 666 -0.56 -27.89 -1.74
N ASP A 667 -0.68 -28.75 -2.74
CA ASP A 667 -1.73 -28.75 -3.77
C ASP A 667 -2.47 -30.10 -3.72
N GLY A 668 -3.49 -30.17 -2.87
CA GLY A 668 -4.12 -31.44 -2.48
C GLY A 668 -3.11 -32.37 -1.82
N ASN A 669 -2.89 -33.56 -2.39
CA ASN A 669 -1.89 -34.52 -1.90
C ASN A 669 -0.50 -34.36 -2.56
N ARG A 670 -0.23 -33.28 -3.32
CA ARG A 670 1.06 -33.03 -3.98
C ARG A 670 1.85 -31.95 -3.23
N ALA A 671 3.08 -32.28 -2.81
CA ALA A 671 4.06 -31.34 -2.29
C ALA A 671 4.83 -30.70 -3.47
N ILE A 672 4.38 -29.53 -3.91
CA ILE A 672 4.95 -28.81 -5.05
C ILE A 672 6.16 -28.01 -4.61
N LEU A 673 7.30 -28.17 -5.27
CA LEU A 673 8.51 -27.41 -4.97
C LEU A 673 8.29 -25.91 -5.16
N ASN A 674 8.89 -25.05 -4.32
CA ASN A 674 8.95 -23.61 -4.61
C ASN A 674 9.77 -23.32 -5.90
N PRO A 675 9.69 -22.13 -6.52
CA PRO A 675 10.32 -21.86 -7.81
C PRO A 675 11.85 -22.03 -7.85
N GLU A 676 12.54 -21.68 -6.76
CA GLU A 676 14.01 -21.74 -6.66
C GLU A 676 14.49 -23.17 -6.49
N LEU A 677 13.85 -23.94 -5.59
CA LEU A 677 14.11 -25.37 -5.44
C LEU A 677 13.77 -26.12 -6.72
N ALA A 678 12.63 -25.85 -7.36
CA ALA A 678 12.28 -26.47 -8.64
C ALA A 678 13.37 -26.23 -9.70
N THR A 679 13.90 -25.00 -9.81
CA THR A 679 15.02 -24.68 -10.70
C THR A 679 16.27 -25.49 -10.36
N ASN A 680 16.60 -25.63 -9.07
CA ASN A 680 17.72 -26.45 -8.61
C ASN A 680 17.52 -27.95 -8.93
N HIS A 681 16.30 -28.48 -8.81
CA HIS A 681 16.00 -29.87 -9.18
C HIS A 681 16.08 -30.11 -10.70
N TRP A 682 15.63 -29.16 -11.53
CA TRP A 682 15.84 -29.23 -12.99
C TRP A 682 17.33 -29.24 -13.37
N LEU A 683 18.19 -28.52 -12.63
CA LEU A 683 19.63 -28.56 -12.84
C LEU A 683 20.27 -29.85 -12.30
N ARG A 684 19.83 -30.32 -11.13
CA ARG A 684 20.42 -31.46 -10.40
C ARG A 684 20.10 -32.82 -11.03
N PHE A 685 18.91 -33.00 -11.60
CA PHE A 685 18.47 -34.28 -12.16
C PHE A 685 18.63 -34.40 -13.67
N LEU A 686 19.41 -33.52 -14.29
CA LEU A 686 19.79 -33.65 -15.69
C LEU A 686 20.69 -34.90 -15.85
N PRO A 687 20.34 -35.88 -16.71
CA PRO A 687 21.16 -37.08 -16.88
C PRO A 687 22.57 -36.78 -17.40
N GLU A 688 23.55 -37.58 -16.98
CA GLU A 688 24.94 -37.41 -17.42
C GLU A 688 25.06 -37.51 -18.95
N GLY A 689 25.87 -36.64 -19.54
CA GLY A 689 26.03 -36.53 -21.00
C GLY A 689 25.05 -35.57 -21.68
N PHE A 690 23.99 -35.12 -21.01
CA PHE A 690 23.03 -34.16 -21.56
C PHE A 690 23.28 -32.70 -21.12
N SER A 691 22.79 -31.75 -21.91
CA SER A 691 22.87 -30.31 -21.62
C SER A 691 21.63 -29.57 -22.14
N TYR A 692 21.20 -28.50 -21.48
CA TYR A 692 20.11 -27.66 -21.99
C TYR A 692 20.61 -26.74 -23.13
N THR A 693 19.91 -26.68 -24.27
CA THR A 693 20.29 -25.76 -25.37
C THR A 693 20.26 -24.29 -24.94
N ARG A 694 19.42 -23.92 -23.96
CA ARG A 694 19.37 -22.57 -23.37
C ARG A 694 19.57 -22.65 -21.86
N GLN A 695 20.50 -21.85 -21.34
CA GLN A 695 20.81 -21.78 -19.90
C GLN A 695 19.61 -21.31 -19.04
N GLU A 696 18.66 -20.57 -19.61
CA GLU A 696 17.46 -20.10 -18.91
C GLU A 696 16.36 -21.17 -18.76
N THR A 697 16.44 -22.29 -19.50
CA THR A 697 15.36 -23.30 -19.52
C THR A 697 15.01 -23.83 -18.12
N PRO A 698 15.96 -24.22 -17.24
CA PRO A 698 15.64 -24.69 -15.88
C PRO A 698 14.97 -23.62 -15.01
N LYS A 699 15.41 -22.36 -15.15
CA LYS A 699 14.87 -21.21 -14.40
C LYS A 699 13.44 -20.90 -14.82
N ASN A 700 13.18 -20.94 -16.12
CA ASN A 700 11.83 -20.77 -16.67
C ASN A 700 10.92 -21.93 -16.27
N LEU A 701 11.41 -23.18 -16.34
CA LEU A 701 10.63 -24.35 -15.94
C LEU A 701 10.24 -24.33 -14.45
N GLY A 702 11.19 -24.01 -13.55
CA GLY A 702 10.91 -23.88 -12.12
C GLY A 702 9.95 -22.73 -11.79
N LYS A 703 10.05 -21.61 -12.53
CA LYS A 703 9.17 -20.44 -12.40
C LYS A 703 7.74 -20.71 -12.88
N PHE A 704 7.57 -21.33 -14.05
CA PHE A 704 6.25 -21.48 -14.66
C PHE A 704 5.48 -22.73 -14.18
N TYR A 705 6.15 -23.86 -13.97
CA TYR A 705 5.48 -25.13 -13.69
C TYR A 705 5.43 -25.50 -12.20
N ALA A 706 4.30 -26.07 -11.80
CA ALA A 706 3.95 -26.48 -10.45
C ALA A 706 4.13 -28.01 -10.30
N LEU A 707 5.38 -28.43 -10.18
CA LEU A 707 5.80 -29.83 -10.17
C LEU A 707 6.38 -30.27 -8.82
N THR A 708 6.21 -31.56 -8.53
CA THR A 708 6.93 -32.26 -7.46
C THR A 708 8.30 -32.75 -7.95
N GLU A 709 9.16 -33.14 -7.03
CA GLU A 709 10.50 -33.66 -7.33
C GLU A 709 10.48 -34.86 -8.29
N ASN A 710 9.64 -35.85 -8.00
CA ASN A 710 9.47 -37.06 -8.81
C ASN A 710 8.96 -36.75 -10.23
N GLU A 711 8.11 -35.74 -10.38
CA GLU A 711 7.60 -35.33 -11.70
C GLU A 711 8.70 -34.71 -12.56
N ILE A 712 9.56 -33.86 -11.96
CA ILE A 712 10.74 -33.29 -12.64
C ILE A 712 11.69 -34.41 -13.10
N MET A 713 12.02 -35.36 -12.22
CA MET A 713 12.88 -36.51 -12.56
C MET A 713 12.32 -37.33 -13.72
N VAL A 714 11.03 -37.69 -13.67
CA VAL A 714 10.39 -38.49 -14.74
C VAL A 714 10.32 -37.72 -16.05
N THR A 715 10.01 -36.43 -16.04
CA THR A 715 10.02 -35.60 -17.26
C THR A 715 11.43 -35.50 -17.84
N LEU A 716 12.48 -35.36 -17.02
CA LEU A 716 13.86 -35.30 -17.51
C LEU A 716 14.35 -36.62 -18.11
N GLN A 717 14.03 -37.76 -17.49
CA GLN A 717 14.40 -39.05 -18.05
C GLN A 717 13.71 -39.30 -19.41
N LEU A 718 12.44 -38.91 -19.55
CA LEU A 718 11.73 -39.01 -20.83
C LEU A 718 12.29 -38.03 -21.88
N ALA A 719 12.62 -36.80 -21.47
CA ALA A 719 13.22 -35.80 -22.36
C ALA A 719 14.61 -36.20 -22.86
N ALA A 720 15.42 -36.84 -22.01
CA ALA A 720 16.72 -37.40 -22.41
C ALA A 720 16.56 -38.57 -23.39
N ASN A 721 15.66 -39.52 -23.11
CA ASN A 721 15.37 -40.64 -24.02
C ASN A 721 14.83 -40.17 -25.39
N ASP A 722 14.03 -39.09 -25.42
CA ASP A 722 13.52 -38.53 -26.67
C ASP A 722 14.59 -37.71 -27.42
N ALA A 723 15.50 -37.03 -26.71
CA ALA A 723 16.67 -36.38 -27.30
C ALA A 723 17.67 -37.40 -27.90
N GLU A 724 17.92 -38.51 -27.21
CA GLU A 724 18.79 -39.61 -27.68
C GLU A 724 18.24 -40.26 -28.97
N LYS A 725 16.93 -40.52 -29.05
CA LYS A 725 16.28 -40.98 -30.29
C LYS A 725 16.40 -39.99 -31.45
N ASN A 726 16.44 -38.70 -31.13
CA ASN A 726 16.66 -37.62 -32.10
C ASN A 726 18.16 -37.41 -32.42
N GLY A 727 19.06 -38.23 -31.87
CA GLY A 727 20.51 -38.14 -32.08
C GLY A 727 21.16 -36.92 -31.42
N SER A 728 20.53 -36.35 -30.38
CA SER A 728 20.96 -35.12 -29.74
C SER A 728 21.25 -35.31 -28.25
N ASN A 729 22.41 -34.81 -27.81
CA ASN A 729 22.74 -34.69 -26.38
C ASN A 729 22.18 -33.40 -25.76
N TYR A 730 21.39 -32.63 -26.51
CA TYR A 730 20.81 -31.37 -26.04
C TYR A 730 19.30 -31.48 -25.78
N ILE A 731 18.89 -31.09 -24.57
CA ILE A 731 17.49 -31.04 -24.16
C ILE A 731 16.92 -29.65 -24.44
N GLU A 732 15.84 -29.62 -25.22
CA GLU A 732 15.12 -28.42 -25.64
C GLU A 732 13.72 -28.42 -25.04
N PHE A 733 13.18 -27.21 -24.80
CA PHE A 733 11.83 -27.09 -24.28
C PHE A 733 10.82 -27.77 -25.22
N THR A 734 10.92 -27.52 -26.52
CA THR A 734 10.20 -28.25 -27.56
C THR A 734 11.24 -28.79 -28.54
N PRO A 735 11.26 -30.09 -28.88
CA PRO A 735 10.19 -31.08 -28.60
C PRO A 735 10.35 -31.87 -27.28
N HIS A 736 11.51 -31.84 -26.62
CA HIS A 736 11.84 -32.85 -25.60
C HIS A 736 11.08 -32.71 -24.27
N ILE A 737 10.77 -31.48 -23.81
CA ILE A 737 10.13 -31.26 -22.50
C ILE A 737 8.62 -31.01 -22.61
N SER A 738 8.16 -30.19 -23.56
CA SER A 738 6.77 -29.76 -23.72
C SER A 738 5.82 -30.95 -23.81
N ASP A 739 6.16 -31.91 -24.65
CA ASP A 739 5.34 -33.05 -24.99
C ASP A 739 5.26 -34.03 -23.81
N ASN A 740 6.34 -34.12 -23.03
CA ASN A 740 6.40 -34.94 -21.83
C ASN A 740 5.68 -34.28 -20.64
N LEU A 741 5.65 -32.95 -20.55
CA LEU A 741 4.77 -32.22 -19.62
C LEU A 741 3.28 -32.36 -20.00
N GLU A 742 2.93 -32.37 -21.29
CA GLU A 742 1.55 -32.65 -21.72
C GLU A 742 1.09 -34.07 -21.35
N LYS A 743 1.94 -35.08 -21.57
CA LYS A 743 1.67 -36.47 -21.14
C LYS A 743 1.45 -36.54 -19.62
N LEU A 744 2.27 -35.81 -18.85
CA LEU A 744 2.16 -35.74 -17.39
C LEU A 744 0.87 -35.04 -16.92
N ARG A 745 0.48 -33.92 -17.56
CA ARG A 745 -0.80 -33.22 -17.32
C ARG A 745 -2.00 -34.15 -17.49
N LYS A 746 -2.04 -34.89 -18.61
CA LYS A 746 -3.09 -35.86 -18.94
C LYS A 746 -3.12 -37.01 -17.92
N LYS A 747 -1.96 -37.52 -17.48
CA LYS A 747 -1.85 -38.58 -16.48
C LYS A 747 -2.37 -38.18 -15.09
N ILE A 748 -2.11 -36.94 -14.67
CA ILE A 748 -2.53 -36.40 -13.36
C ILE A 748 -3.98 -35.87 -13.38
N LYS A 749 -4.62 -35.81 -14.56
CA LYS A 749 -5.98 -35.27 -14.77
C LYS A 749 -6.14 -33.81 -14.28
N LYS A 750 -5.12 -32.97 -14.48
CA LYS A 750 -5.19 -31.53 -14.15
C LYS A 750 -5.43 -30.66 -15.37
N ASP A 751 -6.25 -29.61 -15.17
CA ASP A 751 -6.51 -28.59 -16.18
C ASP A 751 -5.25 -27.80 -16.55
N THR A 752 -4.29 -27.64 -15.64
CA THR A 752 -2.98 -27.04 -15.94
C THR A 752 -1.87 -27.61 -15.03
N LEU A 753 -0.62 -27.53 -15.50
CA LEU A 753 0.59 -27.75 -14.71
C LEU A 753 1.31 -26.44 -14.37
N TYR A 754 0.78 -25.29 -14.79
CA TYR A 754 1.34 -24.00 -14.40
C TYR A 754 1.06 -23.70 -12.93
N ARG A 755 1.94 -22.91 -12.31
CA ARG A 755 1.67 -22.30 -10.99
C ARG A 755 0.49 -21.33 -11.11
N ASP A 756 -0.23 -21.10 -10.01
CA ASP A 756 -1.45 -20.27 -10.01
C ASP A 756 -1.23 -18.85 -10.56
N SER A 757 -0.03 -18.29 -10.37
CA SER A 757 0.40 -17.00 -10.95
C SER A 757 0.52 -16.98 -12.47
N PHE A 758 0.47 -18.14 -13.12
CA PHE A 758 0.57 -18.34 -14.57
C PHE A 758 -0.56 -19.22 -15.13
N ALA A 759 -1.58 -19.56 -14.34
CA ALA A 759 -2.68 -20.46 -14.70
C ALA A 759 -3.68 -19.90 -15.75
N GLY A 760 -3.30 -18.85 -16.48
CA GLY A 760 -4.05 -18.23 -17.58
C GLY A 760 -3.18 -17.74 -18.74
N MET A 761 -1.93 -18.19 -18.83
CA MET A 761 -1.07 -18.09 -20.02
C MET A 761 -1.14 -19.37 -20.87
#